data_AF-A0A7C9GI38-F1
#
_entry.id   AF-A0A7C9GI38-F1
#
_cell.length_a   1.000
_cell.length_b   1.000
_cell.length_c   1.000
_cell.angle_alpha   90.00
_cell.angle_beta   90.00
_cell.angle_gamma   90.00
#
_symmetry.space_group_name_H-M   'P 1'
#
loop_
_entity.id
_entity.type
_entity.pdbx_description
1 polymer ?
#
loop_
_entity_poly.entity_id
_entity_poly.type
_entity_poly.pdbx_seq_one_letter_code
_entity_poly.pdbx_strand_id
1 'polypeptide(L)'
;MISPPTLPKRRAKADQSTLLRSRTMVPKGRRSMRKSWNISALSIPPSPLLSKPAKTCGIPALLRIINATATELRSVAFRGPSVLPMEAVAIRLAASSSSGSTFPLRSESRKALTAAVQRVAGARAQVERRPTMKLSNGSAARATSGPANTSRKRNRGTRNDVIGVTVAAGRALHNGPVPEHNIPCAAGRRMAPFPLAGKGAGDEVPPRDTPVLGSRHDRPNGPKHPRGRPAMNLPSLRLAAAVLAGACLVTAPAPAAELPEATKKMLAKLKMDATVLQGLDEELKMPPEWIAGAKKEGKVTYFGTFGLSEWPQFIEPFKARYPFINVDHQRNSRIARVDKPLIAYKEGRVIADIIAAIAGQMKAYKEADALMDLRVLPNFARVDQDLRGKSGLWVGEKVKYWCMAYNTKFIKKADLPRTWDDILTTKAFHNGNIGVSDRPHNWILPLWTSKGADYTRNYITRFFREVKPQLRKEGARAIVTLTIAGEFHAAIPATDYRVAEYKEKGAPISWHCPEPTPVTTSELVIVKGTKVPNAARVFMNWYLSREGQIAQYYASGGAPVHRGLQDIGFSAFPEAIKGKRVAVRSPESLDDEFTLALRAWRAAWKDAGGQVEEASVAKKVATKLSKVLKGGRELAFGVGGAEHKVKISGSRTQIVVKGKPVRRNSLKQGMACDITYAGDGSEAKIVACK
;
A
#
# COMPACT_ATOMS: atom_id res chain seq x y z
N MET A 1 -25.54 18.10 51.82
CA MET A 1 -26.43 16.95 52.11
C MET A 1 -25.89 15.77 51.30
N ILE A 2 -25.07 14.94 51.96
CA ILE A 2 -25.33 13.52 52.28
C ILE A 2 -24.76 12.57 51.21
N SER A 3 -23.84 11.73 51.66
CA SER A 3 -23.02 10.76 50.91
C SER A 3 -23.64 9.34 50.99
N PRO A 4 -23.10 8.32 50.30
CA PRO A 4 -23.76 7.01 50.10
C PRO A 4 -23.34 5.97 51.16
N PRO A 5 -23.81 4.71 51.03
CA PRO A 5 -23.17 3.56 51.68
C PRO A 5 -22.55 2.56 50.69
N THR A 6 -21.66 1.72 51.23
CA THR A 6 -20.76 0.79 50.53
C THR A 6 -20.84 -0.64 51.07
N LEU A 7 -20.57 -1.64 50.20
CA LEU A 7 -19.94 -2.94 50.54
C LEU A 7 -20.80 -3.95 51.38
N PRO A 8 -20.54 -5.29 51.33
CA PRO A 8 -19.26 -5.92 51.68
C PRO A 8 -18.75 -7.12 50.84
N LYS A 9 -17.47 -7.45 51.05
CA LYS A 9 -16.82 -8.73 50.69
C LYS A 9 -16.93 -9.72 51.85
N ARG A 10 -17.01 -11.04 51.58
CA ARG A 10 -16.39 -12.06 52.45
C ARG A 10 -16.01 -13.34 51.69
N ARG A 11 -15.01 -14.05 52.22
CA ARG A 11 -14.45 -15.31 51.70
C ARG A 11 -15.16 -16.51 52.34
N ALA A 12 -15.18 -17.65 51.64
CA ALA A 12 -15.03 -18.97 52.26
C ALA A 12 -14.36 -19.94 51.28
N LYS A 13 -13.54 -20.87 51.81
CA LYS A 13 -13.00 -22.02 51.08
C LYS A 13 -13.89 -23.23 51.35
N ALA A 14 -13.96 -24.18 50.41
CA ALA A 14 -14.17 -25.58 50.73
C ALA A 14 -13.34 -26.42 49.74
N ASP A 15 -12.41 -27.18 50.29
CA ASP A 15 -11.67 -28.25 49.62
C ASP A 15 -12.23 -29.56 50.17
N GLN A 16 -12.50 -30.53 49.31
CA GLN A 16 -12.65 -31.91 49.72
C GLN A 16 -12.31 -32.84 48.56
N SER A 17 -11.44 -33.81 48.84
CA SER A 17 -10.91 -34.76 47.90
C SER A 17 -11.18 -36.20 48.35
N THR A 18 -11.15 -37.11 47.38
CA THR A 18 -10.88 -38.56 47.56
C THR A 18 -12.04 -39.47 47.98
N LEU A 19 -12.46 -40.34 47.05
CA LEU A 19 -12.55 -41.83 47.18
C LEU A 19 -13.11 -42.41 45.84
N LEU A 20 -12.29 -42.94 44.93
CA LEU A 20 -11.86 -44.36 44.83
C LEU A 20 -13.01 -45.40 44.80
N ARG A 21 -13.37 -45.91 43.61
CA ARG A 21 -13.00 -47.28 43.14
C ARG A 21 -13.60 -47.70 41.77
N SER A 22 -12.69 -48.06 40.86
CA SER A 22 -12.74 -49.17 39.89
C SER A 22 -14.08 -49.78 39.42
N ARG A 23 -14.26 -49.84 38.09
CA ARG A 23 -14.41 -51.15 37.40
C ARG A 23 -14.02 -51.07 35.91
N THR A 24 -13.17 -51.99 35.49
CA THR A 24 -12.77 -52.25 34.10
C THR A 24 -13.77 -53.20 33.43
N MET A 25 -14.01 -53.04 32.12
CA MET A 25 -14.30 -54.19 31.26
C MET A 25 -13.96 -53.90 29.78
N VAL A 26 -13.32 -54.89 29.16
CA VAL A 26 -12.96 -54.98 27.75
C VAL A 26 -13.81 -56.10 27.12
N PRO A 27 -14.18 -56.01 25.83
CA PRO A 27 -14.40 -57.21 25.02
C PRO A 27 -13.31 -57.41 23.98
N LYS A 28 -12.76 -58.64 23.90
CA LYS A 28 -11.92 -59.09 22.78
C LYS A 28 -12.82 -59.45 21.58
N GLY A 29 -12.35 -59.22 20.36
CA GLY A 29 -13.13 -59.41 19.13
C GLY A 29 -13.09 -60.83 18.54
N ARG A 30 -13.60 -60.98 17.31
CA ARG A 30 -13.40 -62.19 16.48
C ARG A 30 -13.41 -61.91 14.96
N ARG A 31 -12.37 -62.47 14.33
CA ARG A 31 -12.30 -63.09 12.99
C ARG A 31 -12.45 -62.26 11.71
N SER A 32 -11.72 -62.77 10.73
CA SER A 32 -11.51 -62.32 9.36
C SER A 32 -12.66 -62.67 8.41
N MET A 33 -12.82 -61.86 7.35
CA MET A 33 -13.03 -62.41 6.01
C MET A 33 -12.09 -61.73 5.01
N ARG A 34 -11.35 -62.55 4.26
CA ARG A 34 -10.79 -62.16 2.96
C ARG A 34 -11.93 -62.21 1.95
N LYS A 35 -12.06 -61.19 1.09
CA LYS A 35 -12.62 -61.37 -0.26
C LYS A 35 -11.75 -60.64 -1.27
N SER A 36 -10.91 -61.42 -1.93
CA SER A 36 -10.28 -61.07 -3.20
C SER A 36 -11.35 -60.88 -4.27
N TRP A 37 -11.22 -59.84 -5.08
CA TRP A 37 -11.72 -59.84 -6.45
C TRP A 37 -10.53 -59.58 -7.37
N ASN A 38 -10.30 -60.51 -8.27
CA ASN A 38 -9.21 -60.51 -9.22
C ASN A 38 -9.86 -60.75 -10.59
N ILE A 39 -9.88 -59.76 -11.46
CA ILE A 39 -10.29 -59.95 -12.86
C ILE A 39 -9.18 -59.40 -13.76
N SER A 40 -8.46 -60.37 -14.29
CA SER A 40 -7.68 -60.46 -15.51
C SER A 40 -7.45 -59.22 -16.39
N ALA A 41 -6.20 -59.12 -16.84
CA ALA A 41 -5.79 -58.25 -17.93
C ALA A 41 -6.48 -58.59 -19.27
N LEU A 42 -6.56 -57.57 -20.13
CA LEU A 42 -6.71 -57.72 -21.58
C LEU A 42 -5.57 -56.96 -22.25
N SER A 43 -4.86 -57.64 -23.14
CA SER A 43 -3.67 -57.17 -23.86
C SER A 43 -3.90 -57.31 -25.37
N ILE A 44 -2.96 -56.76 -26.18
CA ILE A 44 -2.79 -56.93 -27.65
C ILE A 44 -3.66 -55.95 -28.49
N PRO A 45 -3.18 -55.39 -29.64
CA PRO A 45 -1.83 -55.36 -30.26
C PRO A 45 -1.26 -53.94 -30.48
N PRO A 46 0.01 -53.80 -30.94
CA PRO A 46 0.58 -52.57 -31.50
C PRO A 46 0.68 -52.55 -33.05
N SER A 47 0.91 -51.36 -33.62
CA SER A 47 1.33 -51.06 -35.03
C SER A 47 0.20 -50.87 -36.07
N PRO A 48 0.42 -50.18 -37.24
CA PRO A 48 1.70 -49.70 -37.80
C PRO A 48 1.74 -48.23 -38.30
N LEU A 49 2.88 -47.88 -38.92
CA LEU A 49 3.29 -46.58 -39.48
C LEU A 49 2.61 -46.21 -40.82
N LEU A 50 2.48 -44.89 -41.06
CA LEU A 50 2.58 -44.19 -42.36
C LEU A 50 3.06 -42.75 -42.02
N SER A 51 4.28 -42.27 -42.31
CA SER A 51 4.87 -41.90 -43.63
C SER A 51 3.98 -40.87 -44.38
N LYS A 52 4.39 -39.65 -44.77
CA LYS A 52 5.69 -39.13 -45.28
C LYS A 52 5.82 -37.58 -45.07
N PRO A 53 6.94 -36.91 -45.45
CA PRO A 53 7.35 -35.63 -44.84
C PRO A 53 6.92 -34.32 -45.56
N ALA A 54 6.83 -33.23 -44.80
CA ALA A 54 6.80 -31.85 -45.30
C ALA A 54 8.20 -31.20 -45.29
N LYS A 55 8.44 -30.28 -46.23
CA LYS A 55 9.77 -29.83 -46.67
C LYS A 55 10.43 -28.78 -45.78
N THR A 56 11.76 -28.78 -45.77
CA THR A 56 12.63 -27.75 -45.18
C THR A 56 12.66 -26.45 -45.97
N CYS A 57 12.36 -25.32 -45.33
CA CYS A 57 12.82 -23.95 -45.66
C CYS A 57 12.56 -23.04 -44.44
N GLY A 58 13.45 -22.16 -43.98
CA GLY A 58 14.85 -21.97 -44.36
C GLY A 58 15.59 -21.05 -43.37
N ILE A 59 16.83 -21.42 -43.03
CA ILE A 59 17.75 -20.65 -42.18
C ILE A 59 18.24 -19.28 -42.77
N PRO A 60 18.17 -18.97 -44.09
CA PRO A 60 18.64 -17.66 -44.61
C PRO A 60 17.95 -16.41 -44.04
N ALA A 61 16.72 -16.53 -43.51
CA ALA A 61 15.99 -15.38 -42.97
C ALA A 61 16.65 -14.79 -41.70
N LEU A 62 17.17 -15.63 -40.81
CA LEU A 62 17.78 -15.18 -39.55
C LEU A 62 19.10 -14.45 -39.77
N LEU A 63 19.90 -14.91 -40.73
CA LEU A 63 21.19 -14.30 -41.12
C LEU A 63 21.01 -12.93 -41.78
N ARG A 64 19.92 -12.71 -42.54
CA ARG A 64 19.59 -11.38 -43.07
C ARG A 64 19.24 -10.37 -41.97
N ILE A 65 18.52 -10.79 -40.92
CA ILE A 65 18.16 -9.92 -39.78
C ILE A 65 19.40 -9.53 -38.95
N ILE A 66 20.34 -10.46 -38.77
CA ILE A 66 21.59 -10.21 -38.03
C ILE A 66 22.53 -9.27 -38.81
N ASN A 67 22.63 -9.40 -40.14
CA ASN A 67 23.43 -8.47 -40.94
C ASN A 67 22.77 -7.08 -41.06
N ALA A 68 21.44 -6.99 -41.13
CA ALA A 68 20.73 -5.70 -41.19
C ALA A 68 20.98 -4.84 -39.93
N THR A 69 20.97 -5.46 -38.75
CA THR A 69 21.24 -4.77 -37.48
C THR A 69 22.70 -4.32 -37.32
N ALA A 70 23.66 -4.98 -37.97
CA ALA A 70 25.05 -4.55 -38.00
C ALA A 70 25.29 -3.32 -38.90
N THR A 71 24.51 -3.14 -39.96
CA THR A 71 24.63 -1.98 -40.86
C THR A 71 23.99 -0.71 -40.27
N GLU A 72 22.82 -0.81 -39.62
CA GLU A 72 22.21 0.35 -38.95
C GLU A 72 23.05 0.89 -37.78
N LEU A 73 23.79 0.04 -37.08
CA LEU A 73 24.70 0.47 -36.00
C LEU A 73 25.87 1.36 -36.46
N ARG A 74 26.09 1.52 -37.77
CA ARG A 74 27.04 2.51 -38.32
C ARG A 74 26.44 3.89 -38.58
N SER A 75 25.12 4.06 -38.59
CA SER A 75 24.47 5.33 -39.00
C SER A 75 23.98 6.21 -37.85
N VAL A 76 23.91 5.70 -36.61
CA VAL A 76 23.39 6.46 -35.45
C VAL A 76 24.53 6.82 -34.48
N ALA A 77 25.30 7.84 -34.85
CA ALA A 77 26.12 8.62 -33.92
C ALA A 77 25.41 9.94 -33.57
N PHE A 78 25.62 10.44 -32.35
CA PHE A 78 25.05 11.68 -31.78
C PHE A 78 23.54 11.72 -31.49
N ARG A 79 23.14 11.32 -30.27
CA ARG A 79 22.57 12.21 -29.21
C ARG A 79 21.98 11.42 -28.02
N GLY A 80 22.42 11.75 -26.80
CA GLY A 80 21.68 11.47 -25.55
C GLY A 80 21.93 10.10 -24.87
N PRO A 81 21.86 10.01 -23.53
CA PRO A 81 22.15 8.79 -22.78
C PRO A 81 20.91 7.91 -22.56
N SER A 82 20.77 6.81 -23.31
CA SER A 82 19.72 5.79 -23.08
C SER A 82 20.07 4.41 -23.67
N VAL A 83 21.24 3.85 -23.34
CA VAL A 83 21.65 2.50 -23.78
C VAL A 83 22.08 1.65 -22.57
N LEU A 84 21.11 1.08 -21.86
CA LEU A 84 21.32 0.13 -20.77
C LEU A 84 20.39 -1.12 -20.72
N PRO A 85 19.25 -1.25 -21.44
CA PRO A 85 18.41 -2.45 -21.31
C PRO A 85 18.84 -3.64 -22.19
N MET A 86 19.66 -3.43 -23.23
CA MET A 86 19.97 -4.47 -24.23
C MET A 86 21.12 -5.41 -23.86
N GLU A 87 22.17 -4.93 -23.16
CA GLU A 87 23.27 -5.81 -22.72
C GLU A 87 22.79 -6.93 -21.77
N ALA A 88 21.83 -6.61 -20.90
CA ALA A 88 21.27 -7.56 -19.94
C ALA A 88 20.54 -8.75 -20.60
N VAL A 89 20.02 -8.56 -21.82
CA VAL A 89 19.34 -9.62 -22.59
C VAL A 89 20.37 -10.56 -23.24
N ALA A 90 21.42 -10.01 -23.85
CA ALA A 90 22.50 -10.78 -24.45
C ALA A 90 23.25 -11.65 -23.41
N ILE A 91 23.54 -11.09 -22.24
CA ILE A 91 24.21 -11.81 -21.15
C ILE A 91 23.34 -12.96 -20.60
N ARG A 92 22.02 -12.78 -20.53
CA ARG A 92 21.09 -13.86 -20.10
C ARG A 92 20.99 -14.99 -21.10
N LEU A 93 21.03 -14.70 -22.41
CA LEU A 93 21.05 -15.73 -23.46
C LEU A 93 22.36 -16.54 -23.46
N ALA A 94 23.50 -15.89 -23.21
CA ALA A 94 24.77 -16.59 -23.05
C ALA A 94 24.76 -17.53 -21.81
N ALA A 95 24.20 -17.07 -20.68
CA ALA A 95 24.13 -17.87 -19.45
C ALA A 95 23.23 -19.12 -19.55
N SER A 96 22.21 -19.13 -20.43
CA SER A 96 21.38 -20.33 -20.65
C SER A 96 22.08 -21.47 -21.41
N SER A 97 23.20 -21.19 -22.08
CA SER A 97 23.95 -22.22 -22.83
C SER A 97 24.98 -23.01 -22.01
N SER A 98 25.19 -22.68 -20.73
CA SER A 98 26.16 -23.35 -19.84
C SER A 98 25.54 -24.30 -18.81
N SER A 99 24.21 -24.38 -18.70
CA SER A 99 23.51 -25.41 -17.90
C SER A 99 22.96 -26.49 -18.85
N GLY A 100 23.50 -27.70 -18.75
CA GLY A 100 23.40 -28.71 -19.81
C GLY A 100 21.98 -29.12 -20.23
N SER A 101 21.75 -29.10 -21.54
CA SER A 101 20.73 -29.89 -22.23
C SER A 101 21.27 -30.31 -23.60
N THR A 102 20.82 -31.47 -24.09
CA THR A 102 21.51 -32.26 -25.11
C THR A 102 21.14 -31.89 -26.55
N PHE A 103 21.96 -31.06 -27.21
CA PHE A 103 22.02 -30.97 -28.68
C PHE A 103 23.44 -30.59 -29.16
N PRO A 104 24.06 -31.35 -30.08
CA PRO A 104 25.39 -31.02 -30.60
C PRO A 104 25.32 -29.99 -31.73
N LEU A 105 25.67 -28.73 -31.44
CA LEU A 105 25.97 -27.73 -32.47
C LEU A 105 27.23 -28.13 -33.24
N ARG A 106 27.19 -28.02 -34.59
CA ARG A 106 28.35 -28.27 -35.46
C ARG A 106 29.53 -27.35 -35.12
N SER A 107 30.74 -27.83 -35.36
CA SER A 107 32.01 -27.21 -34.93
C SER A 107 32.18 -25.75 -35.38
N GLU A 108 31.70 -25.40 -36.58
CA GLU A 108 31.78 -24.03 -37.10
C GLU A 108 30.90 -23.03 -36.33
N SER A 109 29.71 -23.44 -35.90
CA SER A 109 28.81 -22.59 -35.11
C SER A 109 29.41 -22.25 -33.74
N ARG A 110 30.19 -23.16 -33.15
CA ARG A 110 30.98 -22.86 -31.92
C ARG A 110 32.11 -21.88 -32.21
N LYS A 111 32.86 -22.05 -33.30
CA LYS A 111 33.94 -21.12 -33.68
C LYS A 111 33.41 -19.70 -33.90
N ALA A 112 32.28 -19.54 -34.60
CA ALA A 112 31.64 -18.25 -34.83
C ALA A 112 31.18 -17.58 -33.51
N LEU A 113 30.59 -18.33 -32.59
CA LEU A 113 30.13 -17.80 -31.30
C LEU A 113 31.31 -17.37 -30.40
N THR A 114 32.38 -18.17 -30.33
CA THR A 114 33.59 -17.83 -29.58
C THR A 114 34.26 -16.57 -30.14
N ALA A 115 34.35 -16.44 -31.47
CA ALA A 115 34.92 -15.25 -32.11
C ALA A 115 34.07 -13.98 -31.85
N ALA A 116 32.75 -14.09 -31.78
CA ALA A 116 31.86 -12.98 -31.42
C ALA A 116 32.08 -12.54 -29.96
N VAL A 117 32.16 -13.48 -29.02
CA VAL A 117 32.44 -13.19 -27.59
C VAL A 117 33.82 -12.53 -27.41
N GLN A 118 34.85 -13.00 -28.11
CA GLN A 118 36.19 -12.39 -28.06
C GLN A 118 36.22 -10.97 -28.63
N ARG A 119 35.45 -10.67 -29.68
CA ARG A 119 35.32 -9.29 -30.22
C ARG A 119 34.64 -8.33 -29.24
N VAL A 120 33.59 -8.78 -28.55
CA VAL A 120 32.89 -7.98 -27.52
C VAL A 120 33.80 -7.75 -26.30
N ALA A 121 34.58 -8.75 -25.88
CA ALA A 121 35.57 -8.58 -24.82
C ALA A 121 36.70 -7.61 -25.21
N GLY A 122 37.18 -7.68 -26.46
CA GLY A 122 38.19 -6.75 -26.99
C GLY A 122 37.71 -5.30 -27.03
N ALA A 123 36.48 -5.06 -27.47
CA ALA A 123 35.87 -3.72 -27.49
C ALA A 123 35.81 -3.09 -26.09
N ARG A 124 35.49 -3.88 -25.05
CA ARG A 124 35.47 -3.43 -23.65
C ARG A 124 36.85 -2.99 -23.15
N ALA A 125 37.90 -3.75 -23.47
CA ALA A 125 39.28 -3.41 -23.11
C ALA A 125 39.82 -2.15 -23.82
N GLN A 126 39.22 -1.78 -24.96
CA GLN A 126 39.60 -0.58 -25.73
C GLN A 126 38.94 0.71 -25.19
N VAL A 127 37.77 0.60 -24.56
CA VAL A 127 37.07 1.74 -23.91
C VAL A 127 37.73 2.13 -22.58
N GLU A 128 38.32 1.18 -21.85
CA GLU A 128 39.02 1.42 -20.58
C GLU A 128 40.45 2.01 -20.76
N ARG A 129 40.89 2.33 -21.99
CA ARG A 129 42.23 2.90 -22.27
C ARG A 129 42.20 4.10 -23.24
N ARG A 130 41.76 5.28 -22.79
CA ARG A 130 42.21 6.58 -23.34
C ARG A 130 42.44 7.63 -22.23
N PRO A 131 43.44 8.53 -22.39
CA PRO A 131 43.98 9.33 -21.30
C PRO A 131 43.26 10.67 -21.06
N THR A 132 43.27 11.14 -19.81
CA THR A 132 42.92 12.52 -19.44
C THR A 132 44.07 13.47 -19.77
N MET A 133 43.81 14.46 -20.63
CA MET A 133 44.74 15.53 -20.97
C MET A 133 44.78 16.59 -19.85
N LYS A 134 45.97 16.92 -19.34
CA LYS A 134 46.15 18.01 -18.35
C LYS A 134 46.36 19.34 -19.06
N LEU A 135 45.83 20.42 -18.48
CA LEU A 135 46.42 21.76 -18.59
C LEU A 135 47.18 22.10 -17.29
N SER A 136 48.14 23.00 -17.42
CA SER A 136 49.29 23.16 -16.53
C SER A 136 49.06 24.07 -15.32
N ASN A 137 49.85 23.86 -14.26
CA ASN A 137 50.64 24.93 -13.64
C ASN A 137 51.71 24.37 -12.67
N GLY A 138 52.87 25.04 -12.62
CA GLY A 138 53.76 25.10 -11.44
C GLY A 138 54.69 23.91 -11.17
N SER A 139 55.98 24.07 -11.49
CA SER A 139 57.06 23.14 -11.16
C SER A 139 57.52 23.19 -9.70
N ALA A 140 57.89 22.04 -9.11
CA ALA A 140 59.11 21.87 -8.31
C ALA A 140 59.46 20.38 -8.11
N ALA A 141 60.74 20.04 -8.30
CA ALA A 141 61.36 18.74 -8.01
C ALA A 141 61.68 18.63 -6.49
N ARG A 142 62.14 17.52 -5.86
CA ARG A 142 62.46 16.10 -6.17
C ARG A 142 62.82 15.46 -4.80
N ALA A 143 62.55 14.16 -4.56
CA ALA A 143 63.35 13.21 -3.72
C ALA A 143 62.53 12.07 -3.06
N THR A 144 62.65 10.87 -3.66
CA THR A 144 63.00 9.55 -3.05
C THR A 144 62.67 9.13 -1.60
N SER A 145 62.39 7.81 -1.50
CA SER A 145 62.53 6.87 -0.37
C SER A 145 61.52 6.91 0.80
N GLY A 146 60.98 5.72 1.14
CA GLY A 146 60.37 5.41 2.45
C GLY A 146 61.36 4.62 3.33
N PRO A 147 60.93 3.69 4.22
CA PRO A 147 59.57 3.33 4.61
C PRO A 147 59.37 3.31 6.16
N ALA A 148 58.33 2.61 6.62
CA ALA A 148 58.24 1.89 7.91
C ALA A 148 57.40 2.47 9.09
N ASN A 149 56.48 1.59 9.52
CA ASN A 149 56.21 1.14 10.91
C ASN A 149 55.35 1.91 11.95
N THR A 150 54.51 1.10 12.60
CA THR A 150 54.12 1.10 14.04
C THR A 150 53.44 2.32 14.72
N SER A 151 52.11 2.17 14.85
CA SER A 151 51.45 1.86 16.15
C SER A 151 50.86 2.95 17.06
N ARG A 152 49.68 2.56 17.59
CA ARG A 152 49.20 2.66 19.00
C ARG A 152 48.71 4.00 19.59
N LYS A 153 47.61 3.82 20.35
CA LYS A 153 47.01 4.67 21.40
C LYS A 153 46.38 5.98 20.91
N ARG A 154 45.38 6.59 21.57
CA ARG A 154 44.24 6.23 22.47
C ARG A 154 43.88 7.57 23.14
N ASN A 155 42.61 7.74 23.55
CA ASN A 155 42.12 8.81 24.44
C ASN A 155 42.15 10.24 23.83
N ARG A 156 41.39 11.22 24.33
CA ARG A 156 40.04 11.33 24.96
C ARG A 156 39.82 12.83 25.25
N GLY A 157 38.58 13.30 25.24
CA GLY A 157 38.20 14.66 25.69
C GLY A 157 38.24 15.69 24.56
N THR A 158 37.32 16.62 24.31
CA THR A 158 36.15 17.27 24.97
C THR A 158 36.42 18.78 25.05
N ARG A 159 35.40 19.61 24.73
CA ARG A 159 35.36 21.09 24.81
C ARG A 159 36.20 21.82 23.73
N ASN A 160 35.83 23.02 23.25
CA ASN A 160 34.51 23.69 23.17
C ASN A 160 34.61 24.80 22.07
N ASP A 161 33.70 25.78 22.10
CA ASP A 161 33.73 27.07 21.36
C ASP A 161 33.33 26.96 19.87
N VAL A 162 32.29 27.62 19.35
CA VAL A 162 31.68 28.95 19.59
C VAL A 162 32.55 30.12 19.13
N ILE A 163 32.42 30.43 17.83
CA ILE A 163 32.51 31.81 17.31
C ILE A 163 31.40 31.94 16.26
N GLY A 164 30.56 32.98 16.37
CA GLY A 164 29.67 33.40 15.28
C GLY A 164 30.24 34.64 14.58
N VAL A 165 29.65 35.10 13.49
CA VAL A 165 29.72 36.51 13.05
C VAL A 165 28.60 36.80 12.04
N THR A 166 28.16 38.05 12.05
CA THR A 166 27.03 38.65 11.32
C THR A 166 27.46 39.21 9.95
N VAL A 167 26.62 40.07 9.34
CA VAL A 167 26.78 40.88 8.12
C VAL A 167 26.21 40.19 6.86
N ALA A 168 25.09 40.57 6.22
CA ALA A 168 24.33 41.82 6.01
C ALA A 168 24.57 42.52 4.66
N ALA A 169 23.45 42.79 3.97
CA ALA A 169 23.18 43.79 2.93
C ALA A 169 23.99 43.83 1.60
N GLY A 170 23.24 43.82 0.49
CA GLY A 170 23.68 44.27 -0.84
C GLY A 170 22.45 44.43 -1.76
N ARG A 171 22.20 45.63 -2.29
CA ARG A 171 20.96 46.01 -2.99
C ARG A 171 21.25 46.99 -4.14
N ALA A 172 20.99 46.60 -5.39
CA ALA A 172 20.93 47.45 -6.60
C ALA A 172 20.59 46.58 -7.83
N LEU A 173 20.21 47.10 -9.01
CA LEU A 173 19.11 48.00 -9.40
C LEU A 173 18.99 47.94 -10.95
N HIS A 174 17.78 48.11 -11.49
CA HIS A 174 17.39 48.45 -12.89
C HIS A 174 18.18 47.98 -14.14
N ASN A 175 17.48 47.41 -15.12
CA ASN A 175 17.01 48.16 -16.32
C ASN A 175 16.06 47.33 -17.23
N GLY A 176 15.16 48.02 -17.94
CA GLY A 176 14.38 47.48 -19.08
C GLY A 176 15.14 47.65 -20.42
N PRO A 177 14.51 47.58 -21.63
CA PRO A 177 13.08 47.83 -21.92
C PRO A 177 12.38 46.80 -22.85
N VAL A 178 11.16 47.13 -23.29
CA VAL A 178 10.30 46.44 -24.28
C VAL A 178 10.54 47.01 -25.70
N PRO A 179 10.20 46.26 -26.78
CA PRO A 179 9.39 46.88 -27.85
C PRO A 179 8.27 45.98 -28.41
N GLU A 180 7.42 46.57 -29.25
CA GLU A 180 6.06 46.12 -29.61
C GLU A 180 5.94 45.34 -30.95
N HIS A 181 4.73 44.79 -31.15
CA HIS A 181 3.99 44.56 -32.40
C HIS A 181 4.66 44.01 -33.69
N ASN A 182 4.09 42.90 -34.20
CA ASN A 182 3.49 42.90 -35.55
C ASN A 182 2.51 41.73 -35.81
N ILE A 183 1.40 42.06 -36.49
CA ILE A 183 0.37 41.19 -37.12
C ILE A 183 0.10 41.93 -38.45
N PRO A 184 0.15 41.33 -39.67
CA PRO A 184 -0.89 40.37 -40.09
C PRO A 184 -0.51 39.32 -41.16
N CYS A 185 -1.34 38.28 -41.32
CA CYS A 185 -2.26 38.15 -42.48
C CYS A 185 -3.07 36.85 -42.42
N ALA A 186 -4.23 36.86 -43.09
CA ALA A 186 -5.27 35.83 -42.94
C ALA A 186 -5.64 35.15 -44.25
N ALA A 187 -5.95 33.86 -44.17
CA ALA A 187 -6.90 33.14 -45.02
C ALA A 187 -7.34 31.87 -44.27
N GLY A 188 -8.62 31.48 -44.17
CA GLY A 188 -9.82 32.11 -44.68
C GLY A 188 -10.74 31.11 -45.38
N ARG A 189 -11.71 30.55 -44.66
CA ARG A 189 -13.03 30.18 -45.21
C ARG A 189 -14.05 29.94 -44.09
N ARG A 190 -15.19 30.63 -44.21
CA ARG A 190 -16.39 30.45 -43.39
C ARG A 190 -17.31 29.41 -44.04
N MET A 191 -18.20 28.78 -43.26
CA MET A 191 -19.62 28.64 -43.64
C MET A 191 -20.49 28.77 -42.39
N ALA A 192 -21.79 29.01 -42.60
CA ALA A 192 -22.70 29.70 -41.68
C ALA A 192 -23.64 28.76 -40.86
N PRO A 193 -24.35 29.28 -39.83
CA PRO A 193 -25.38 28.55 -39.07
C PRO A 193 -26.81 28.73 -39.64
N PHE A 194 -27.82 28.18 -38.93
CA PHE A 194 -29.31 28.20 -39.14
C PHE A 194 -29.94 27.01 -39.91
N PRO A 195 -31.27 26.72 -39.80
CA PRO A 195 -32.29 27.13 -38.81
C PRO A 195 -33.18 25.98 -38.23
N LEU A 196 -34.31 26.35 -37.62
CA LEU A 196 -35.28 25.65 -36.78
C LEU A 196 -36.37 24.75 -37.47
N ALA A 197 -37.00 23.91 -36.63
CA ALA A 197 -38.45 23.56 -36.55
C ALA A 197 -39.10 22.40 -37.37
N GLY A 198 -40.02 21.70 -36.69
CA GLY A 198 -40.95 20.65 -37.18
C GLY A 198 -41.21 19.57 -36.10
N LYS A 199 -42.17 19.68 -35.16
CA LYS A 199 -43.64 19.40 -35.21
C LYS A 199 -44.04 17.92 -35.48
N GLY A 200 -44.89 17.37 -34.58
CA GLY A 200 -45.48 16.01 -34.59
C GLY A 200 -45.18 15.29 -33.27
N ALA A 201 -46.00 15.21 -32.21
CA ALA A 201 -47.45 15.00 -32.01
C ALA A 201 -47.81 13.50 -31.75
N GLY A 202 -48.60 13.27 -30.67
CA GLY A 202 -49.12 11.97 -30.23
C GLY A 202 -48.16 11.14 -29.32
N ASP A 203 -48.60 10.45 -28.25
CA ASP A 203 -49.95 10.37 -27.65
C ASP A 203 -49.93 10.15 -26.12
N GLU A 204 -50.99 10.66 -25.49
CA GLU A 204 -51.72 10.24 -24.28
C GLU A 204 -51.01 9.64 -23.04
N VAL A 205 -51.14 10.39 -21.93
CA VAL A 205 -51.20 9.86 -20.56
C VAL A 205 -52.65 9.99 -20.07
N PRO A 206 -53.37 8.89 -19.73
CA PRO A 206 -54.69 8.97 -19.11
C PRO A 206 -54.61 9.06 -17.56
N PRO A 207 -55.41 9.91 -16.91
CA PRO A 207 -55.54 9.96 -15.44
C PRO A 207 -56.90 9.43 -14.92
N ARG A 208 -56.96 9.19 -13.59
CA ARG A 208 -58.12 8.74 -12.76
C ARG A 208 -58.34 7.21 -12.79
N ASP A 209 -58.57 6.54 -11.66
CA ASP A 209 -59.78 6.67 -10.82
C ASP A 209 -59.60 6.55 -9.29
N THR A 210 -60.60 7.06 -8.57
CA THR A 210 -60.91 6.82 -7.15
C THR A 210 -62.43 6.76 -6.93
N PRO A 211 -62.94 5.90 -6.02
CA PRO A 211 -64.01 6.32 -5.08
C PRO A 211 -63.70 5.94 -3.60
N VAL A 212 -63.90 6.80 -2.57
CA VAL A 212 -65.15 7.18 -1.84
C VAL A 212 -65.66 6.03 -0.92
N LEU A 213 -66.00 6.12 0.38
CA LEU A 213 -66.44 7.18 1.37
C LEU A 213 -65.52 7.21 2.64
N GLY A 214 -65.73 7.99 3.72
CA GLY A 214 -66.72 9.06 3.98
C GLY A 214 -66.62 9.82 5.35
N SER A 215 -67.03 11.11 5.34
CA SER A 215 -67.76 11.95 6.35
C SER A 215 -67.44 11.90 7.88
N ARG A 216 -67.30 13.01 8.64
CA ARG A 216 -68.25 14.15 8.89
C ARG A 216 -67.61 15.40 9.59
N HIS A 217 -68.21 16.59 9.34
CA HIS A 217 -68.52 17.80 10.19
C HIS A 217 -67.82 18.10 11.56
N ASP A 218 -67.68 19.34 12.09
CA ASP A 218 -67.97 20.74 11.64
C ASP A 218 -67.24 21.80 12.54
N ARG A 219 -67.34 23.12 12.23
CA ARG A 219 -66.81 24.27 13.01
C ARG A 219 -67.82 24.85 14.03
N PRO A 220 -67.42 25.81 14.91
CA PRO A 220 -67.99 27.18 14.81
C PRO A 220 -67.02 28.36 15.13
N ASN A 221 -67.56 29.59 15.18
CA ASN A 221 -66.90 30.92 15.07
C ASN A 221 -66.47 31.61 16.41
N GLY A 222 -65.72 32.74 16.31
CA GLY A 222 -65.34 33.67 17.41
C GLY A 222 -66.48 34.59 17.91
N PRO A 223 -66.22 35.68 18.69
CA PRO A 223 -66.20 37.04 18.05
C PRO A 223 -65.60 38.27 18.85
N LYS A 224 -65.69 39.46 18.22
CA LYS A 224 -65.84 40.87 18.74
C LYS A 224 -64.64 41.82 18.99
N HIS A 225 -64.84 43.05 18.48
CA HIS A 225 -64.14 44.32 18.73
C HIS A 225 -64.84 45.14 19.85
N PRO A 226 -64.20 46.18 20.40
CA PRO A 226 -64.82 47.52 20.37
C PRO A 226 -63.84 48.67 20.03
N ARG A 227 -64.35 49.92 20.10
CA ARG A 227 -63.79 51.18 19.56
C ARG A 227 -63.12 52.04 20.66
N GLY A 228 -62.25 52.98 20.27
CA GLY A 228 -61.81 54.08 21.17
C GLY A 228 -60.69 54.99 20.65
N ARG A 229 -61.04 56.21 20.22
CA ARG A 229 -60.20 57.43 20.20
C ARG A 229 -61.02 58.49 20.96
N PRO A 230 -60.44 59.44 21.73
CA PRO A 230 -59.70 60.57 21.12
C PRO A 230 -58.60 61.23 22.01
N ALA A 231 -58.19 62.42 21.55
CA ALA A 231 -57.55 63.54 22.27
C ALA A 231 -56.01 63.57 22.39
N MET A 232 -55.47 64.73 22.01
CA MET A 232 -54.08 65.17 22.19
C MET A 232 -53.90 65.79 23.58
N ASN A 233 -52.66 65.78 24.09
CA ASN A 233 -52.03 66.96 24.69
C ASN A 233 -50.50 66.78 24.79
N LEU A 234 -49.77 67.80 24.34
CA LEU A 234 -48.37 68.09 24.71
C LEU A 234 -48.38 68.90 26.04
N PRO A 235 -47.25 69.14 26.77
CA PRO A 235 -45.93 69.45 26.22
C PRO A 235 -44.65 69.00 26.99
N SER A 236 -43.51 69.35 26.36
CA SER A 236 -42.24 69.82 26.95
C SER A 236 -41.19 68.86 27.56
N LEU A 237 -40.02 68.86 26.88
CA LEU A 237 -38.63 68.87 27.43
C LEU A 237 -38.15 67.64 28.24
N ARG A 238 -37.16 66.85 27.77
CA ARG A 238 -35.74 67.25 27.63
C ARG A 238 -34.88 66.28 26.78
N LEU A 239 -33.81 66.87 26.21
CA LEU A 239 -32.52 66.29 25.75
C LEU A 239 -32.44 65.39 24.50
N ALA A 240 -31.82 65.98 23.47
CA ALA A 240 -30.74 65.44 22.65
C ALA A 240 -30.98 64.16 21.81
N ALA A 241 -31.40 64.38 20.56
CA ALA A 241 -31.21 63.42 19.48
C ALA A 241 -29.80 63.53 18.88
N ALA A 242 -29.07 62.42 18.80
CA ALA A 242 -27.91 62.26 17.93
C ALA A 242 -27.76 60.79 17.48
N VAL A 243 -27.79 60.58 16.16
CA VAL A 243 -27.39 59.34 15.45
C VAL A 243 -28.18 58.06 15.79
N LEU A 244 -29.26 57.82 15.02
CA LEU A 244 -29.84 56.48 14.83
C LEU A 244 -30.01 56.17 13.33
N ALA A 245 -28.90 56.22 12.60
CA ALA A 245 -28.80 55.83 11.20
C ALA A 245 -27.47 55.09 10.96
N GLY A 246 -27.43 53.78 11.25
CA GLY A 246 -26.23 52.97 11.01
C GLY A 246 -26.08 51.73 11.89
N ALA A 247 -26.97 50.73 11.75
CA ALA A 247 -26.77 49.41 12.37
C ALA A 247 -27.40 48.22 11.61
N CYS A 248 -27.70 48.35 10.31
CA CYS A 248 -27.90 47.18 9.44
C CYS A 248 -26.56 46.75 8.85
N LEU A 249 -25.66 46.27 9.71
CA LEU A 249 -24.46 45.55 9.28
C LEU A 249 -24.91 44.21 8.67
N VAL A 250 -25.14 44.21 7.36
CA VAL A 250 -25.09 42.98 6.57
C VAL A 250 -23.69 42.42 6.76
N THR A 251 -23.56 41.39 7.59
CA THR A 251 -22.32 40.65 7.73
C THR A 251 -22.05 39.93 6.43
N ALA A 252 -21.32 40.58 5.52
CA ALA A 252 -20.83 39.92 4.32
C ALA A 252 -20.08 38.66 4.77
N PRO A 253 -20.36 37.48 4.16
CA PRO A 253 -19.60 36.29 4.47
C PRO A 253 -18.12 36.59 4.21
N ALA A 254 -17.28 36.29 5.19
CA ALA A 254 -15.84 36.48 5.05
C ALA A 254 -15.38 35.79 3.76
N PRO A 255 -14.59 36.47 2.90
CA PRO A 255 -14.19 35.89 1.63
C PRO A 255 -13.50 34.55 1.87
N ALA A 256 -14.00 33.50 1.21
CA ALA A 256 -13.47 32.16 1.31
C ALA A 256 -11.95 32.19 1.09
N ALA A 257 -11.21 31.53 1.98
CA ALA A 257 -9.76 31.67 1.99
C ALA A 257 -9.18 31.14 0.66
N GLU A 258 -8.44 31.99 -0.06
CA GLU A 258 -7.99 31.65 -1.40
C GLU A 258 -7.21 30.33 -1.39
N LEU A 259 -7.58 29.42 -2.30
CA LEU A 259 -6.97 28.10 -2.37
C LEU A 259 -5.46 28.25 -2.64
N PRO A 260 -4.58 27.52 -1.93
CA PRO A 260 -3.16 27.53 -2.21
C PRO A 260 -2.85 27.17 -3.66
N GLU A 261 -1.83 27.79 -4.26
CA GLU A 261 -1.38 27.47 -5.63
C GLU A 261 -1.04 25.97 -5.80
N ALA A 262 -0.53 25.33 -4.74
CA ALA A 262 -0.33 23.88 -4.71
C ALA A 262 -1.64 23.09 -4.90
N THR A 263 -2.73 23.54 -4.26
CA THR A 263 -4.08 22.97 -4.40
C THR A 263 -4.66 23.23 -5.79
N LYS A 264 -4.60 24.46 -6.29
CA LYS A 264 -5.05 24.81 -7.66
C LYS A 264 -4.34 23.94 -8.71
N LYS A 265 -3.00 23.83 -8.62
CA LYS A 265 -2.16 23.01 -9.50
C LYS A 265 -2.45 21.52 -9.42
N MET A 266 -2.78 21.01 -8.24
CA MET A 266 -3.22 19.62 -8.03
C MET A 266 -4.55 19.35 -8.75
N LEU A 267 -5.56 20.20 -8.52
CA LEU A 267 -6.88 20.06 -9.15
C LEU A 267 -6.79 20.13 -10.68
N ALA A 268 -6.02 21.11 -11.21
CA ALA A 268 -5.80 21.24 -12.65
C ALA A 268 -5.16 19.98 -13.27
N LYS A 269 -4.18 19.35 -12.60
CA LYS A 269 -3.58 18.08 -13.06
C LYS A 269 -4.56 16.89 -12.99
N LEU A 270 -5.44 16.87 -11.99
CA LEU A 270 -6.52 15.88 -11.90
C LEU A 270 -7.70 16.17 -12.84
N LYS A 271 -7.71 17.33 -13.53
CA LYS A 271 -8.84 17.84 -14.31
C LYS A 271 -10.13 17.94 -13.48
N MET A 272 -10.00 18.30 -12.20
CA MET A 272 -11.11 18.47 -11.26
C MET A 272 -11.44 19.94 -11.09
N ASP A 273 -12.74 20.25 -11.06
CA ASP A 273 -13.24 21.57 -10.73
C ASP A 273 -13.16 21.86 -9.22
N ALA A 274 -13.04 23.14 -8.84
CA ALA A 274 -12.91 23.57 -7.45
C ALA A 274 -14.13 23.22 -6.57
N THR A 275 -15.31 23.01 -7.15
CA THR A 275 -16.52 22.54 -6.43
C THR A 275 -16.32 21.20 -5.70
N VAL A 276 -15.34 20.38 -6.07
CA VAL A 276 -14.98 19.16 -5.31
C VAL A 276 -14.52 19.46 -3.87
N LEU A 277 -14.04 20.70 -3.63
CA LEU A 277 -13.64 21.26 -2.34
C LEU A 277 -14.74 22.11 -1.67
N GLN A 278 -16.01 22.03 -2.12
CA GLN A 278 -17.10 22.76 -1.49
C GLN A 278 -17.21 22.43 0.01
N GLY A 279 -17.23 23.48 0.84
CA GLY A 279 -17.25 23.37 2.30
C GLY A 279 -15.90 23.12 2.96
N LEU A 280 -14.78 23.20 2.22
CA LEU A 280 -13.43 22.99 2.76
C LEU A 280 -13.11 23.91 3.94
N ASP A 281 -13.55 25.18 3.93
CA ASP A 281 -13.28 26.10 5.05
C ASP A 281 -13.84 25.57 6.39
N GLU A 282 -15.01 24.92 6.38
CA GLU A 282 -15.58 24.26 7.58
C GLU A 282 -14.77 23.03 8.00
N GLU A 283 -14.21 22.28 7.05
CA GLU A 283 -13.36 21.12 7.31
C GLU A 283 -11.95 21.52 7.79
N LEU A 284 -11.52 22.75 7.51
CA LEU A 284 -10.25 23.32 7.97
C LEU A 284 -10.37 24.09 9.29
N LYS A 285 -11.58 24.38 9.78
CA LYS A 285 -11.79 24.94 11.13
C LYS A 285 -11.26 23.97 12.18
N MET A 286 -10.35 24.48 13.00
CA MET A 286 -9.72 23.77 14.11
C MET A 286 -9.65 24.70 15.32
N PRO A 287 -9.60 24.15 16.55
CA PRO A 287 -9.46 24.96 17.75
C PRO A 287 -8.22 25.88 17.69
N PRO A 288 -8.34 27.20 17.96
CA PRO A 288 -7.22 28.15 17.81
C PRO A 288 -5.99 27.79 18.65
N GLU A 289 -6.18 27.16 19.80
CA GLU A 289 -5.11 26.70 20.67
C GLU A 289 -4.29 25.56 20.05
N TRP A 290 -4.87 24.75 19.14
CA TRP A 290 -4.09 23.78 18.37
C TRP A 290 -3.15 24.48 17.39
N ILE A 291 -3.61 25.54 16.72
CA ILE A 291 -2.77 26.32 15.80
C ILE A 291 -1.65 27.04 16.58
N ALA A 292 -1.97 27.64 17.72
CA ALA A 292 -0.99 28.29 18.59
C ALA A 292 0.02 27.30 19.20
N GLY A 293 -0.42 26.11 19.60
CA GLY A 293 0.45 25.02 20.07
C GLY A 293 1.35 24.47 18.97
N ALA A 294 0.79 24.20 17.79
CA ALA A 294 1.52 23.66 16.65
C ALA A 294 2.67 24.58 16.19
N LYS A 295 2.49 25.91 16.26
CA LYS A 295 3.56 26.90 16.01
C LYS A 295 4.75 26.79 16.97
N LYS A 296 4.55 26.29 18.20
CA LYS A 296 5.60 26.06 19.20
C LYS A 296 6.23 24.66 19.06
N GLU A 297 5.44 23.69 18.63
CA GLU A 297 5.82 22.28 18.50
C GLU A 297 6.65 21.99 17.23
N GLY A 298 6.30 22.62 16.10
CA GLY A 298 7.08 22.59 14.86
C GLY A 298 7.09 21.25 14.12
N LYS A 299 7.85 20.25 14.59
CA LYS A 299 8.13 19.02 13.83
C LYS A 299 7.23 17.86 14.23
N VAL A 300 6.54 17.24 13.26
CA VAL A 300 5.74 16.01 13.42
C VAL A 300 6.43 14.85 12.71
N THR A 301 6.65 13.73 13.39
CA THR A 301 7.29 12.54 12.83
C THR A 301 6.23 11.58 12.26
N TYR A 302 6.20 11.40 10.94
CA TYR A 302 5.22 10.56 10.25
C TYR A 302 5.84 9.27 9.70
N PHE A 303 5.47 8.14 10.28
CA PHE A 303 5.92 6.81 9.89
C PHE A 303 4.98 6.21 8.82
N GLY A 304 5.24 6.58 7.56
CA GLY A 304 4.34 6.41 6.42
C GLY A 304 4.75 5.34 5.40
N THR A 305 3.96 5.23 4.32
CA THR A 305 4.21 4.27 3.22
C THR A 305 4.44 4.91 1.85
N PHE A 306 4.20 6.23 1.72
CA PHE A 306 4.35 6.99 0.47
C PHE A 306 5.75 6.83 -0.13
N GLY A 307 5.82 6.76 -1.45
CA GLY A 307 7.06 6.76 -2.22
C GLY A 307 7.79 8.10 -2.21
N LEU A 308 9.07 8.09 -2.61
CA LEU A 308 9.88 9.31 -2.75
C LEU A 308 9.29 10.31 -3.75
N SER A 309 8.63 9.82 -4.80
CA SER A 309 7.89 10.63 -5.78
C SER A 309 6.49 11.04 -5.33
N GLU A 310 5.90 10.29 -4.40
CA GLU A 310 4.51 10.45 -3.94
C GLU A 310 4.44 11.47 -2.80
N TRP A 311 5.37 11.41 -1.83
CA TRP A 311 5.35 12.27 -0.64
C TRP A 311 5.38 13.78 -0.96
N PRO A 312 6.25 14.31 -1.86
CA PRO A 312 6.23 15.72 -2.22
C PRO A 312 4.86 16.15 -2.78
N GLN A 313 4.29 15.36 -3.71
CA GLN A 313 2.99 15.66 -4.33
C GLN A 313 1.86 15.76 -3.31
N PHE A 314 1.91 14.91 -2.27
CA PHE A 314 0.94 14.91 -1.18
C PHE A 314 1.10 16.09 -0.21
N ILE A 315 2.34 16.46 0.16
CA ILE A 315 2.58 17.36 1.29
C ILE A 315 2.60 18.86 0.93
N GLU A 316 2.79 19.24 -0.34
CA GLU A 316 2.89 20.67 -0.71
C GLU A 316 1.65 21.51 -0.35
N PRO A 317 0.39 21.05 -0.57
CA PRO A 317 -0.79 21.82 -0.14
C PRO A 317 -0.83 22.06 1.38
N PHE A 318 -0.43 21.06 2.19
CA PHE A 318 -0.33 21.21 3.64
C PHE A 318 0.72 22.25 4.04
N LYS A 319 1.93 22.19 3.46
CA LYS A 319 3.00 23.17 3.73
C LYS A 319 2.58 24.59 3.40
N ALA A 320 1.82 24.78 2.31
CA ALA A 320 1.34 26.10 1.92
C ALA A 320 0.36 26.70 2.95
N ARG A 321 -0.46 25.87 3.61
CA ARG A 321 -1.37 26.32 4.69
C ARG A 321 -0.72 26.43 6.05
N TYR A 322 0.20 25.50 6.38
CA TYR A 322 0.81 25.36 7.70
C TYR A 322 2.34 25.32 7.61
N PRO A 323 3.00 26.37 7.09
CA PRO A 323 4.45 26.37 6.84
C PRO A 323 5.31 26.26 8.11
N PHE A 324 4.70 26.51 9.28
CA PHE A 324 5.32 26.33 10.59
C PHE A 324 5.32 24.87 11.08
N ILE A 325 4.65 23.93 10.38
CA ILE A 325 4.67 22.50 10.71
C ILE A 325 5.55 21.75 9.71
N ASN A 326 6.66 21.19 10.20
CA ASN A 326 7.52 20.31 9.42
C ASN A 326 7.13 18.85 9.62
N VAL A 327 6.57 18.19 8.59
CA VAL A 327 6.21 16.77 8.65
C VAL A 327 7.37 15.90 8.14
N ASP A 328 8.13 15.36 9.10
CA ASP A 328 9.26 14.44 8.91
C ASP A 328 8.75 13.04 8.55
N HIS A 329 8.54 12.80 7.25
CA HIS A 329 8.06 11.51 6.74
C HIS A 329 9.19 10.50 6.55
N GLN A 330 9.06 9.38 7.25
CA GLN A 330 9.97 8.25 7.17
C GLN A 330 9.28 7.04 6.55
N ARG A 331 9.64 6.74 5.30
CA ARG A 331 9.14 5.56 4.59
C ARG A 331 9.79 4.28 5.12
N ASN A 332 9.12 3.61 6.03
CA ASN A 332 9.67 2.50 6.80
C ASN A 332 9.06 1.13 6.42
N SER A 333 9.86 0.05 6.55
CA SER A 333 9.36 -1.34 6.49
C SER A 333 8.38 -1.60 7.63
N ARG A 334 7.48 -2.60 7.55
CA ARG A 334 6.50 -2.89 8.64
C ARG A 334 7.16 -2.98 10.02
N ILE A 335 8.33 -3.62 10.11
CA ILE A 335 9.08 -3.77 11.36
C ILE A 335 9.55 -2.41 11.89
N ALA A 336 10.14 -1.57 11.05
CA ALA A 336 10.59 -0.24 11.47
C ALA A 336 9.44 0.75 11.70
N ARG A 337 8.33 0.60 10.95
CA ARG A 337 7.16 1.48 10.95
C ARG A 337 6.19 1.22 12.08
N VAL A 338 6.03 -0.04 12.50
CA VAL A 338 4.96 -0.46 13.42
C VAL A 338 5.49 -1.25 14.61
N ASP A 339 6.36 -2.24 14.40
CA ASP A 339 6.81 -3.09 15.51
C ASP A 339 7.79 -2.32 16.44
N LYS A 340 8.73 -1.53 15.86
CA LYS A 340 9.68 -0.73 16.65
C LYS A 340 9.03 0.38 17.50
N PRO A 341 8.09 1.21 16.99
CA PRO A 341 7.45 2.22 17.82
C PRO A 341 6.64 1.64 18.98
N LEU A 342 6.00 0.48 18.82
CA LEU A 342 5.30 -0.19 19.93
C LEU A 342 6.26 -0.63 21.04
N ILE A 343 7.43 -1.19 20.67
CA ILE A 343 8.47 -1.58 21.64
C ILE A 343 8.98 -0.33 22.37
N ALA A 344 9.30 0.74 21.63
CA ALA A 344 9.75 1.99 22.23
C ALA A 344 8.69 2.61 23.15
N TYR A 345 7.40 2.56 22.79
CA TYR A 345 6.31 3.07 23.60
C TYR A 345 6.18 2.30 24.93
N LYS A 346 6.30 0.97 24.90
CA LYS A 346 6.34 0.12 26.10
C LYS A 346 7.56 0.37 27.00
N GLU A 347 8.61 0.99 26.45
CA GLU A 347 9.78 1.50 27.18
C GLU A 347 9.66 2.99 27.56
N GLY A 348 8.47 3.60 27.45
CA GLY A 348 8.20 4.99 27.81
C GLY A 348 8.67 6.04 26.78
N ARG A 349 8.92 5.63 25.52
CA ARG A 349 9.49 6.49 24.47
C ARG A 349 8.63 6.54 23.21
N VAL A 350 8.09 7.72 22.89
CA VAL A 350 7.48 7.99 21.57
C VAL A 350 8.58 8.32 20.57
N ILE A 351 8.68 7.53 19.49
CA ILE A 351 9.67 7.71 18.41
C ILE A 351 9.03 8.00 17.03
N ALA A 352 7.71 8.01 16.98
CA ALA A 352 6.89 8.38 15.83
C ALA A 352 5.60 8.98 16.39
N ASP A 353 5.18 10.13 15.88
CA ASP A 353 3.98 10.82 16.36
C ASP A 353 2.74 10.30 15.67
N ILE A 354 2.87 9.95 14.38
CA ILE A 354 1.80 9.42 13.53
C ILE A 354 2.30 8.18 12.79
N ILE A 355 1.49 7.12 12.76
CA ILE A 355 1.81 5.85 12.10
C ILE A 355 0.69 5.50 11.12
N ALA A 356 1.05 5.19 9.87
CA ALA A 356 0.13 4.64 8.87
C ALA A 356 0.22 3.11 8.77
N ALA A 357 -0.81 2.47 8.21
CA ALA A 357 -0.90 1.05 7.88
C ALA A 357 -0.52 0.11 9.05
N ILE A 358 -1.11 0.35 10.21
CA ILE A 358 -0.86 -0.37 11.47
C ILE A 358 -1.62 -1.72 11.59
N ALA A 359 -2.69 -1.93 10.80
CA ALA A 359 -3.58 -3.10 10.74
C ALA A 359 -3.25 -4.27 11.69
N GLY A 360 -2.30 -5.13 11.30
CA GLY A 360 -1.91 -6.35 12.01
C GLY A 360 -0.99 -6.14 13.24
N GLN A 361 -1.07 -4.98 13.90
CA GLN A 361 -0.66 -4.76 15.30
C GLN A 361 -1.71 -3.94 16.08
N MET A 362 -2.88 -3.66 15.50
CA MET A 362 -3.89 -2.79 16.11
C MET A 362 -4.26 -3.25 17.54
N LYS A 363 -4.51 -4.55 17.73
CA LYS A 363 -4.76 -5.16 19.04
C LYS A 363 -3.63 -4.89 20.05
N ALA A 364 -2.38 -5.15 19.67
CA ALA A 364 -1.22 -4.96 20.56
C ALA A 364 -0.95 -3.49 20.93
N TYR A 365 -1.38 -2.53 20.11
CA TYR A 365 -1.36 -1.09 20.43
C TYR A 365 -2.54 -0.67 21.33
N LYS A 366 -3.73 -1.25 21.14
CA LYS A 366 -4.89 -1.04 22.03
C LYS A 366 -4.60 -1.59 23.43
N GLU A 367 -4.08 -2.81 23.53
CA GLU A 367 -3.66 -3.45 24.79
C GLU A 367 -2.56 -2.68 25.53
N ALA A 368 -1.75 -1.92 24.80
CA ALA A 368 -0.71 -1.06 25.36
C ALA A 368 -1.21 0.35 25.71
N ASP A 369 -2.48 0.69 25.46
CA ASP A 369 -3.02 2.06 25.58
C ASP A 369 -2.13 3.09 24.84
N ALA A 370 -1.69 2.74 23.63
CA ALA A 370 -0.66 3.45 22.88
C ALA A 370 -1.21 4.46 21.85
N LEU A 371 -2.54 4.61 21.75
CA LEU A 371 -3.20 5.37 20.69
C LEU A 371 -4.01 6.54 21.28
N MET A 372 -3.97 7.68 20.61
CA MET A 372 -4.85 8.82 20.93
C MET A 372 -6.26 8.55 20.41
N ASP A 373 -7.28 9.01 21.14
CA ASP A 373 -8.65 9.06 20.61
C ASP A 373 -8.74 10.13 19.51
N LEU A 374 -9.03 9.70 18.28
CA LEU A 374 -9.11 10.57 17.11
C LEU A 374 -10.49 11.23 16.97
N ARG A 375 -11.48 10.89 17.81
CA ARG A 375 -12.78 11.57 17.85
C ARG A 375 -12.68 13.05 18.23
N VAL A 376 -11.53 13.47 18.79
CA VAL A 376 -11.21 14.88 19.03
C VAL A 376 -11.05 15.68 17.73
N LEU A 377 -10.72 15.03 16.61
CA LEU A 377 -10.51 15.68 15.32
C LEU A 377 -11.87 16.05 14.69
N PRO A 378 -12.13 17.33 14.33
CA PRO A 378 -13.36 17.74 13.65
C PRO A 378 -13.75 16.86 12.44
N ASN A 379 -12.76 16.46 11.62
CA ASN A 379 -12.98 15.64 10.44
C ASN A 379 -13.13 14.12 10.73
N PHE A 380 -13.06 13.66 11.97
CA PHE A 380 -13.29 12.24 12.29
C PHE A 380 -14.70 11.76 11.91
N ALA A 381 -15.70 12.65 11.99
CA ALA A 381 -17.07 12.38 11.55
C ALA A 381 -17.27 12.49 10.01
N ARG A 382 -16.26 12.97 9.29
CA ARG A 382 -16.25 13.10 7.84
C ARG A 382 -15.67 11.88 7.11
N VAL A 383 -14.92 11.02 7.82
CA VAL A 383 -14.52 9.70 7.33
C VAL A 383 -15.72 8.76 7.34
N ASP A 384 -15.84 7.90 6.33
CA ASP A 384 -16.87 6.86 6.29
C ASP A 384 -16.82 5.95 7.53
N GLN A 385 -17.98 5.48 7.99
CA GLN A 385 -18.09 4.67 9.21
C GLN A 385 -17.39 3.30 9.13
N ASP A 386 -17.33 2.69 7.94
CA ASP A 386 -16.66 1.40 7.74
C ASP A 386 -15.15 1.59 7.52
N LEU A 387 -14.70 2.83 7.31
CA LEU A 387 -13.31 3.23 7.10
C LEU A 387 -12.69 3.92 8.32
N ARG A 388 -13.34 3.87 9.50
CA ARG A 388 -12.82 4.36 10.78
C ARG A 388 -13.14 3.42 11.94
N GLY A 389 -12.33 3.47 12.99
CA GLY A 389 -12.52 2.62 14.16
C GLY A 389 -13.68 3.10 15.03
N LYS A 390 -14.64 2.20 15.34
CA LYS A 390 -15.71 2.46 16.32
C LYS A 390 -15.19 2.90 17.71
N SER A 391 -13.97 2.47 18.05
CA SER A 391 -13.26 2.88 19.28
C SER A 391 -12.65 4.29 19.25
N GLY A 392 -12.67 4.99 18.11
CA GLY A 392 -12.00 6.28 17.92
C GLY A 392 -10.49 6.21 17.68
N LEU A 393 -9.85 5.05 17.88
CA LEU A 393 -8.38 4.95 17.92
C LEU A 393 -7.69 4.86 16.55
N TRP A 394 -8.45 4.81 15.45
CA TRP A 394 -7.90 4.77 14.08
C TRP A 394 -8.88 5.33 13.05
N VAL A 395 -8.32 5.85 11.95
CA VAL A 395 -9.05 6.31 10.75
C VAL A 395 -8.38 5.75 9.50
N GLY A 396 -9.07 5.70 8.38
CA GLY A 396 -8.47 5.30 7.11
C GLY A 396 -7.51 6.36 6.53
N GLU A 397 -6.45 5.90 5.87
CA GLU A 397 -5.56 6.70 5.01
C GLU A 397 -6.19 6.87 3.63
N LYS A 398 -6.61 5.72 3.05
CA LYS A 398 -7.10 5.55 1.68
C LYS A 398 -7.70 4.18 1.47
N VAL A 399 -8.74 4.11 0.64
CA VAL A 399 -9.37 2.88 0.15
C VAL A 399 -8.50 2.20 -0.90
N LYS A 400 -8.52 0.87 -0.90
CA LYS A 400 -7.89 0.01 -1.91
C LYS A 400 -8.86 -1.12 -2.26
N TYR A 401 -9.29 -1.14 -3.51
CA TYR A 401 -10.09 -2.22 -4.08
C TYR A 401 -9.13 -3.35 -4.52
N TRP A 402 -9.35 -4.58 -4.06
CA TRP A 402 -8.49 -5.73 -4.34
C TRP A 402 -9.25 -6.79 -5.12
N CYS A 403 -9.29 -6.61 -6.44
CA CYS A 403 -10.02 -7.49 -7.34
C CYS A 403 -9.07 -8.11 -8.37
N MET A 404 -9.41 -8.14 -9.67
CA MET A 404 -8.60 -8.79 -10.69
C MET A 404 -8.08 -7.83 -11.77
N ALA A 405 -6.79 -7.94 -12.08
CA ALA A 405 -6.24 -7.41 -13.32
C ALA A 405 -6.40 -8.48 -14.41
N TYR A 406 -6.70 -8.09 -15.65
CA TYR A 406 -6.75 -9.02 -16.79
C TYR A 406 -6.09 -8.41 -18.02
N ASN A 407 -5.42 -9.26 -18.79
CA ASN A 407 -4.82 -8.89 -20.06
C ASN A 407 -5.90 -8.82 -21.14
N THR A 408 -6.06 -7.65 -21.75
CA THR A 408 -7.15 -7.38 -22.70
C THR A 408 -6.99 -8.08 -24.05
N LYS A 409 -5.83 -8.72 -24.31
CA LYS A 409 -5.62 -9.60 -25.47
C LYS A 409 -6.15 -11.01 -25.26
N PHE A 410 -6.31 -11.47 -24.01
CA PHE A 410 -6.69 -12.84 -23.69
C PHE A 410 -8.12 -12.98 -23.13
N ILE A 411 -8.63 -11.97 -22.42
CA ILE A 411 -9.98 -11.97 -21.83
C ILE A 411 -10.77 -10.78 -22.36
N LYS A 412 -11.94 -11.01 -22.98
CA LYS A 412 -12.82 -9.94 -23.44
C LYS A 412 -13.74 -9.49 -22.30
N LYS A 413 -14.28 -8.27 -22.40
CA LYS A 413 -15.17 -7.70 -21.37
C LYS A 413 -16.43 -8.54 -21.11
N ALA A 414 -16.92 -9.26 -22.13
CA ALA A 414 -18.09 -10.14 -22.02
C ALA A 414 -17.82 -11.41 -21.19
N ASP A 415 -16.57 -11.88 -21.13
CA ASP A 415 -16.16 -13.11 -20.42
C ASP A 415 -15.84 -12.85 -18.93
N LEU A 416 -16.01 -11.61 -18.47
CA LEU A 416 -15.63 -11.20 -17.13
C LEU A 416 -16.63 -11.71 -16.07
N PRO A 417 -16.14 -12.27 -14.94
CA PRO A 417 -16.97 -12.89 -13.91
C PRO A 417 -17.76 -11.82 -13.14
N ARG A 418 -19.10 -11.91 -13.10
CA ARG A 418 -19.94 -10.99 -12.33
C ARG A 418 -19.76 -11.24 -10.82
N THR A 419 -19.72 -12.51 -10.43
CA THR A 419 -19.50 -12.96 -9.05
C THR A 419 -18.15 -13.68 -8.91
N TRP A 420 -17.65 -13.81 -7.68
CA TRP A 420 -16.46 -14.63 -7.44
C TRP A 420 -16.68 -16.10 -7.85
N ASP A 421 -17.89 -16.63 -7.69
CA ASP A 421 -18.22 -18.02 -8.02
C ASP A 421 -18.12 -18.32 -9.52
N ASP A 422 -18.34 -17.32 -10.38
CA ASP A 422 -18.20 -17.44 -11.84
C ASP A 422 -16.74 -17.78 -12.25
N ILE A 423 -15.73 -17.43 -11.43
CA ILE A 423 -14.33 -17.80 -11.68
C ILE A 423 -14.15 -19.32 -11.61
N LEU A 424 -14.94 -20.00 -10.77
CA LEU A 424 -14.90 -21.46 -10.61
C LEU A 424 -15.44 -22.18 -11.85
N THR A 425 -16.27 -21.53 -12.67
CA THR A 425 -16.90 -22.12 -13.86
C THR A 425 -16.28 -21.64 -15.19
N THR A 426 -15.86 -20.38 -15.29
CA THR A 426 -15.33 -19.78 -16.52
C THR A 426 -13.93 -20.32 -16.88
N LYS A 427 -13.90 -21.22 -17.87
CA LYS A 427 -12.69 -21.96 -18.30
C LYS A 427 -11.53 -21.10 -18.77
N ALA A 428 -11.77 -19.88 -19.22
CA ALA A 428 -10.71 -18.94 -19.62
C ALA A 428 -9.72 -18.61 -18.48
N PHE A 429 -10.13 -18.79 -17.22
CA PHE A 429 -9.32 -18.58 -16.02
C PHE A 429 -8.63 -19.84 -15.47
N HIS A 430 -8.96 -21.02 -15.99
CA HIS A 430 -8.53 -22.31 -15.44
C HIS A 430 -7.11 -22.69 -15.88
N ASN A 431 -6.53 -23.71 -15.26
CA ASN A 431 -5.27 -24.36 -15.65
C ASN A 431 -4.09 -23.39 -15.81
N GLY A 432 -3.86 -22.56 -14.78
CA GLY A 432 -2.75 -21.62 -14.74
C GLY A 432 -3.01 -20.26 -15.38
N ASN A 433 -4.17 -20.02 -15.98
CA ASN A 433 -4.51 -18.73 -16.60
C ASN A 433 -4.77 -17.60 -15.59
N ILE A 434 -4.93 -17.91 -14.30
CA ILE A 434 -4.83 -16.94 -13.20
C ILE A 434 -3.49 -17.08 -12.49
N GLY A 435 -2.73 -15.98 -12.40
CA GLY A 435 -1.66 -15.82 -11.42
C GLY A 435 -2.23 -15.36 -10.07
N VAL A 436 -1.99 -16.12 -9.00
CA VAL A 436 -2.47 -15.78 -7.65
C VAL A 436 -1.33 -15.58 -6.67
N SER A 437 -1.33 -14.48 -5.93
CA SER A 437 -0.32 -14.23 -4.88
C SER A 437 -0.79 -14.67 -3.50
N ASP A 438 0.16 -15.06 -2.63
CA ASP A 438 -0.11 -15.41 -1.23
C ASP A 438 -0.43 -14.16 -0.38
N ARG A 439 -1.61 -13.58 -0.63
CA ARG A 439 -2.15 -12.36 -0.02
C ARG A 439 -3.64 -12.51 0.35
N PRO A 440 -4.06 -13.58 1.06
CA PRO A 440 -5.47 -13.82 1.37
C PRO A 440 -6.13 -12.68 2.15
N HIS A 441 -5.38 -11.95 2.99
CA HIS A 441 -5.88 -10.78 3.73
C HIS A 441 -6.45 -9.66 2.83
N ASN A 442 -6.06 -9.59 1.56
CA ASN A 442 -6.52 -8.54 0.65
C ASN A 442 -7.89 -8.84 0.02
N TRP A 443 -8.28 -10.12 -0.12
CA TRP A 443 -9.49 -10.50 -0.87
C TRP A 443 -10.28 -11.64 -0.24
N ILE A 444 -9.62 -12.74 0.14
CA ILE A 444 -10.23 -13.86 0.87
C ILE A 444 -10.78 -13.42 2.23
N LEU A 445 -10.07 -12.59 2.99
CA LEU A 445 -10.56 -12.13 4.29
C LEU A 445 -11.82 -11.25 4.19
N PRO A 446 -11.89 -10.25 3.29
CA PRO A 446 -13.16 -9.61 2.93
C PRO A 446 -14.30 -10.58 2.57
N LEU A 447 -14.03 -11.59 1.75
CA LEU A 447 -15.03 -12.59 1.38
C LEU A 447 -15.46 -13.43 2.59
N TRP A 448 -14.52 -13.76 3.47
CA TRP A 448 -14.77 -14.48 4.71
C TRP A 448 -15.70 -13.73 5.66
N THR A 449 -15.47 -12.43 5.87
CA THR A 449 -16.31 -11.59 6.73
C THR A 449 -17.67 -11.24 6.09
N SER A 450 -17.76 -11.19 4.75
CA SER A 450 -18.97 -10.78 4.02
C SER A 450 -19.90 -11.94 3.60
N LYS A 451 -19.34 -13.06 3.15
CA LYS A 451 -20.08 -14.27 2.73
C LYS A 451 -20.00 -15.42 3.73
N GLY A 452 -19.22 -15.28 4.81
CA GLY A 452 -19.08 -16.28 5.86
C GLY A 452 -18.01 -17.35 5.61
N ALA A 453 -17.67 -18.05 6.68
CA ALA A 453 -16.55 -18.98 6.73
C ALA A 453 -16.75 -20.22 5.85
N ASP A 454 -17.94 -20.81 5.81
CA ASP A 454 -18.19 -22.08 5.11
C ASP A 454 -18.26 -21.90 3.58
N TYR A 455 -18.93 -20.84 3.12
CA TYR A 455 -18.83 -20.39 1.74
C TYR A 455 -17.36 -20.23 1.33
N THR A 456 -16.59 -19.50 2.14
CA THR A 456 -15.22 -19.12 1.76
C THR A 456 -14.26 -20.32 1.82
N ARG A 457 -14.44 -21.24 2.78
CA ARG A 457 -13.73 -22.53 2.80
C ARG A 457 -13.99 -23.34 1.52
N ASN A 458 -15.26 -23.50 1.14
CA ASN A 458 -15.63 -24.20 -0.09
C ASN A 458 -15.04 -23.50 -1.33
N TYR A 459 -15.17 -22.18 -1.41
CA TYR A 459 -14.61 -21.37 -2.49
C TYR A 459 -13.09 -21.56 -2.62
N ILE A 460 -12.33 -21.51 -1.53
CA ILE A 460 -10.88 -21.75 -1.53
C ILE A 460 -10.56 -23.14 -2.08
N THR A 461 -11.20 -24.19 -1.55
CA THR A 461 -10.96 -25.58 -1.99
C THR A 461 -11.24 -25.75 -3.49
N ARG A 462 -12.37 -25.21 -3.97
CA ARG A 462 -12.74 -25.27 -5.39
C ARG A 462 -11.82 -24.43 -6.26
N PHE A 463 -11.39 -23.25 -5.80
CA PHE A 463 -10.46 -22.39 -6.53
C PHE A 463 -9.13 -23.11 -6.81
N PHE A 464 -8.51 -23.73 -5.80
CA PHE A 464 -7.26 -24.47 -6.03
C PHE A 464 -7.48 -25.79 -6.82
N ARG A 465 -8.59 -26.51 -6.60
CA ARG A 465 -8.86 -27.81 -7.25
C ARG A 465 -9.33 -27.70 -8.71
N GLU A 466 -10.24 -26.77 -8.99
CA GLU A 466 -10.95 -26.64 -10.26
C GLU A 466 -10.31 -25.57 -11.15
N VAL A 467 -9.98 -24.39 -10.61
CA VAL A 467 -9.34 -23.31 -11.37
C VAL A 467 -7.84 -23.56 -11.54
N LYS A 468 -7.17 -24.19 -10.57
CA LYS A 468 -5.73 -24.54 -10.62
C LYS A 468 -4.84 -23.34 -11.02
N PRO A 469 -4.82 -22.26 -10.23
CA PRO A 469 -4.08 -21.04 -10.56
C PRO A 469 -2.56 -21.22 -10.42
N GLN A 470 -1.79 -20.39 -11.12
CA GLN A 470 -0.34 -20.29 -10.92
C GLN A 470 -0.02 -19.60 -9.60
N LEU A 471 0.78 -20.25 -8.75
CA LEU A 471 1.13 -19.75 -7.42
C LEU A 471 2.32 -18.78 -7.48
N ARG A 472 2.06 -17.49 -7.21
CA ARG A 472 3.02 -16.39 -7.36
C ARG A 472 3.54 -15.87 -6.02
N LYS A 473 4.84 -15.58 -5.94
CA LYS A 473 5.50 -14.98 -4.77
C LYS A 473 5.77 -13.48 -4.95
N GLU A 474 5.54 -12.98 -6.16
CA GLU A 474 5.83 -11.63 -6.60
C GLU A 474 5.01 -10.56 -5.87
N GLY A 475 5.58 -9.35 -5.75
CA GLY A 475 4.87 -8.21 -5.18
C GLY A 475 3.74 -7.70 -6.08
N ALA A 476 2.81 -6.93 -5.49
CA ALA A 476 1.57 -6.48 -6.15
C ALA A 476 1.75 -5.63 -7.43
N ARG A 477 2.94 -5.05 -7.69
CA ARG A 477 3.27 -4.46 -9.00
C ARG A 477 3.77 -5.51 -10.00
N ALA A 478 4.65 -6.41 -9.55
CA ALA A 478 5.27 -7.42 -10.38
C ALA A 478 4.25 -8.41 -10.97
N ILE A 479 3.26 -8.87 -10.17
CA ILE A 479 2.21 -9.76 -10.70
C ILE A 479 1.39 -9.10 -11.83
N VAL A 480 1.15 -7.79 -11.77
CA VAL A 480 0.48 -7.02 -12.85
C VAL A 480 1.38 -6.94 -14.09
N THR A 481 2.69 -6.68 -13.93
CA THR A 481 3.62 -6.67 -15.09
C THR A 481 3.78 -8.04 -15.76
N LEU A 482 3.66 -9.14 -15.01
CA LEU A 482 3.67 -10.49 -15.56
C LEU A 482 2.35 -10.82 -16.28
N THR A 483 1.22 -10.29 -15.80
CA THR A 483 -0.08 -10.33 -16.54
C THR A 483 0.04 -9.58 -17.88
N ILE A 484 0.67 -8.40 -17.88
CA ILE A 484 0.94 -7.59 -19.08
C ILE A 484 1.82 -8.36 -20.07
N ALA A 485 2.86 -9.04 -19.58
CA ALA A 485 3.75 -9.88 -20.37
C ALA A 485 3.08 -11.17 -20.90
N GLY A 486 1.89 -11.53 -20.39
CA GLY A 486 1.13 -12.69 -20.83
C GLY A 486 1.53 -14.01 -20.16
N GLU A 487 2.23 -13.98 -19.02
CA GLU A 487 2.54 -15.20 -18.24
C GLU A 487 1.27 -15.87 -17.67
N PHE A 488 0.20 -15.08 -17.52
CA PHE A 488 -1.16 -15.52 -17.19
C PHE A 488 -2.18 -14.49 -17.71
N HIS A 489 -3.40 -14.92 -17.98
CA HIS A 489 -4.47 -14.08 -18.52
C HIS A 489 -5.00 -13.06 -17.50
N ALA A 490 -5.00 -13.40 -16.21
CA ALA A 490 -5.45 -12.53 -15.13
C ALA A 490 -4.63 -12.71 -13.84
N ALA A 491 -4.65 -11.69 -12.96
CA ALA A 491 -3.99 -11.71 -11.67
C ALA A 491 -4.92 -11.38 -10.51
N ILE A 492 -4.81 -12.14 -9.42
CA ILE A 492 -5.59 -11.94 -8.18
C ILE A 492 -4.65 -11.98 -6.95
N PRO A 493 -4.84 -11.11 -5.94
CA PRO A 493 -5.57 -9.86 -6.00
C PRO A 493 -4.72 -8.73 -6.62
N ALA A 494 -5.35 -7.83 -7.37
CA ALA A 494 -4.72 -6.64 -7.95
C ALA A 494 -5.52 -5.38 -7.61
N THR A 495 -4.80 -4.27 -7.36
CA THR A 495 -5.41 -2.95 -7.08
C THR A 495 -5.62 -2.14 -8.35
N ASP A 496 -6.82 -1.59 -8.48
CA ASP A 496 -7.27 -0.71 -9.56
C ASP A 496 -6.24 0.35 -9.97
N TYR A 497 -5.76 1.17 -9.03
CA TYR A 497 -4.85 2.28 -9.30
C TYR A 497 -3.48 1.85 -9.87
N ARG A 498 -3.01 0.63 -9.54
CA ARG A 498 -1.79 0.07 -10.14
C ARG A 498 -2.01 -0.40 -11.57
N VAL A 499 -3.19 -0.91 -11.89
CA VAL A 499 -3.52 -1.34 -13.25
C VAL A 499 -3.72 -0.12 -14.15
N ALA A 500 -4.34 0.93 -13.62
CA ALA A 500 -4.45 2.24 -14.27
C ALA A 500 -3.09 2.79 -14.72
N GLU A 501 -2.11 2.80 -13.81
CA GLU A 501 -0.74 3.28 -14.06
C GLU A 501 -0.07 2.64 -15.29
N TYR A 502 -0.41 1.39 -15.61
CA TYR A 502 0.09 0.68 -16.80
C TYR A 502 -0.84 0.83 -18.02
N LYS A 503 -2.16 0.85 -17.82
CA LYS A 503 -3.15 1.06 -18.88
C LYS A 503 -3.00 2.44 -19.53
N GLU A 504 -2.76 3.47 -18.73
CA GLU A 504 -2.46 4.84 -19.20
C GLU A 504 -1.17 4.91 -20.04
N LYS A 505 -0.22 4.00 -19.79
CA LYS A 505 1.01 3.83 -20.57
C LYS A 505 0.82 2.93 -21.81
N GLY A 506 -0.43 2.62 -22.18
CA GLY A 506 -0.78 1.80 -23.34
C GLY A 506 -0.58 0.29 -23.18
N ALA A 507 -0.33 -0.21 -21.95
CA ALA A 507 -0.22 -1.66 -21.73
C ALA A 507 -1.58 -2.37 -21.97
N PRO A 508 -1.60 -3.59 -22.53
CA PRO A 508 -2.82 -4.36 -22.79
C PRO A 508 -3.40 -4.97 -21.50
N ILE A 509 -3.78 -4.11 -20.55
CA ILE A 509 -4.27 -4.50 -19.24
C ILE A 509 -5.49 -3.66 -18.88
N SER A 510 -6.44 -4.28 -18.21
CA SER A 510 -7.57 -3.61 -17.59
C SER A 510 -7.90 -4.29 -16.27
N TRP A 511 -8.78 -3.68 -15.49
CA TRP A 511 -9.16 -4.16 -14.17
C TRP A 511 -10.66 -4.42 -14.13
N HIS A 512 -11.04 -5.40 -13.31
CA HIS A 512 -12.42 -5.80 -13.09
C HIS A 512 -12.63 -6.22 -11.63
N CYS A 513 -13.86 -6.10 -11.14
CA CYS A 513 -14.21 -6.58 -9.82
C CYS A 513 -15.46 -7.48 -9.81
N PRO A 514 -15.34 -8.74 -9.40
CA PRO A 514 -16.50 -9.57 -9.06
C PRO A 514 -17.14 -9.10 -7.75
N GLU A 515 -18.45 -9.34 -7.58
CA GLU A 515 -19.18 -8.98 -6.37
C GLU A 515 -19.12 -10.08 -5.27
N PRO A 516 -18.92 -9.74 -3.99
CA PRO A 516 -18.74 -8.39 -3.44
C PRO A 516 -17.31 -7.85 -3.64
N THR A 517 -17.19 -6.54 -3.74
CA THR A 517 -15.93 -5.82 -3.98
C THR A 517 -15.06 -5.83 -2.72
N PRO A 518 -13.89 -6.49 -2.71
CA PRO A 518 -13.01 -6.54 -1.55
C PRO A 518 -12.31 -5.19 -1.35
N VAL A 519 -12.54 -4.57 -0.20
CA VAL A 519 -11.96 -3.29 0.21
C VAL A 519 -11.05 -3.47 1.41
N THR A 520 -9.89 -2.84 1.36
CA THR A 520 -9.03 -2.62 2.53
C THR A 520 -8.71 -1.14 2.64
N THR A 521 -8.58 -0.63 3.86
CA THR A 521 -7.94 0.66 4.12
C THR A 521 -6.50 0.45 4.63
N SER A 522 -5.63 1.46 4.56
CA SER A 522 -4.53 1.57 5.54
C SER A 522 -5.05 2.36 6.74
N GLU A 523 -4.64 2.03 7.94
CA GLU A 523 -5.09 2.71 9.15
C GLU A 523 -4.06 3.76 9.58
N LEU A 524 -4.49 5.00 9.79
CA LEU A 524 -3.74 6.09 10.41
C LEU A 524 -4.06 6.17 11.89
N VAL A 525 -3.03 6.39 12.70
CA VAL A 525 -3.14 6.62 14.15
C VAL A 525 -2.20 7.72 14.61
N ILE A 526 -2.57 8.42 15.69
CA ILE A 526 -1.67 9.29 16.46
C ILE A 526 -1.22 8.50 17.71
N VAL A 527 0.08 8.48 18.00
CA VAL A 527 0.62 7.79 19.18
C VAL A 527 0.34 8.61 20.44
N LYS A 528 -0.20 7.96 21.48
CA LYS A 528 -0.47 8.60 22.78
C LYS A 528 0.84 9.11 23.40
N GLY A 529 0.79 10.21 24.14
CA GLY A 529 1.99 10.79 24.75
C GLY A 529 3.02 11.38 23.78
N THR A 530 2.66 11.62 22.51
CA THR A 530 3.46 12.47 21.61
C THR A 530 3.75 13.83 22.27
N LYS A 531 4.96 14.34 22.05
CA LYS A 531 5.39 15.67 22.52
C LYS A 531 4.94 16.81 21.61
N VAL A 532 4.31 16.50 20.47
CA VAL A 532 3.79 17.45 19.48
C VAL A 532 2.30 17.20 19.17
N PRO A 533 1.44 17.14 20.21
CA PRO A 533 0.04 16.72 20.05
C PRO A 533 -0.79 17.67 19.20
N ASN A 534 -0.49 18.97 19.19
CA ASN A 534 -1.28 19.95 18.44
C ASN A 534 -0.90 19.95 16.97
N ALA A 535 0.39 19.92 16.64
CA ALA A 535 0.86 19.79 15.27
C ALA A 535 0.43 18.44 14.64
N ALA A 536 0.44 17.35 15.42
CA ALA A 536 -0.08 16.05 14.99
C ALA A 536 -1.59 16.09 14.69
N ARG A 537 -2.39 16.77 15.53
CA ARG A 537 -3.83 16.96 15.29
C ARG A 537 -4.12 17.85 14.09
N VAL A 538 -3.37 18.94 13.90
CA VAL A 538 -3.52 19.83 12.74
C VAL A 538 -3.24 19.09 11.44
N PHE A 539 -2.13 18.35 11.37
CA PHE A 539 -1.82 17.52 10.19
C PHE A 539 -2.86 16.42 9.97
N MET A 540 -3.29 15.70 11.00
CA MET A 540 -4.29 14.64 10.84
C MET A 540 -5.67 15.19 10.46
N ASN A 541 -6.13 16.29 11.06
CA ASN A 541 -7.42 16.88 10.69
C ASN A 541 -7.40 17.39 9.24
N TRP A 542 -6.31 18.04 8.81
CA TRP A 542 -6.13 18.41 7.41
C TRP A 542 -6.09 17.17 6.48
N TYR A 543 -5.40 16.09 6.86
CA TYR A 543 -5.33 14.84 6.08
C TYR A 543 -6.73 14.29 5.76
N LEU A 544 -7.65 14.39 6.72
CA LEU A 544 -9.02 13.89 6.61
C LEU A 544 -10.00 14.85 5.91
N SER A 545 -9.60 16.09 5.63
CA SER A 545 -10.38 17.04 4.82
C SER A 545 -10.44 16.62 3.34
N ARG A 546 -11.38 17.17 2.58
CA ARG A 546 -11.43 17.01 1.12
C ARG A 546 -10.09 17.31 0.44
N GLU A 547 -9.40 18.38 0.83
CA GLU A 547 -8.13 18.77 0.23
C GLU A 547 -7.01 17.75 0.53
N GLY A 548 -6.86 17.32 1.78
CA GLY A 548 -5.86 16.32 2.17
C GLY A 548 -6.08 14.96 1.52
N GLN A 549 -7.34 14.56 1.37
CA GLN A 549 -7.72 13.33 0.68
C GLN A 549 -7.49 13.40 -0.84
N ILE A 550 -7.79 14.52 -1.48
CA ILE A 550 -7.50 14.71 -2.92
C ILE A 550 -5.98 14.80 -3.16
N ALA A 551 -5.21 15.38 -2.23
CA ALA A 551 -3.75 15.33 -2.27
C ALA A 551 -3.20 13.91 -2.13
N GLN A 552 -3.79 13.09 -1.25
CA GLN A 552 -3.47 11.67 -1.12
C GLN A 552 -3.79 10.89 -2.40
N TYR A 553 -4.94 11.17 -3.03
CA TYR A 553 -5.35 10.58 -4.29
C TYR A 553 -4.40 10.99 -5.42
N TYR A 554 -4.15 12.28 -5.59
CA TYR A 554 -3.19 12.82 -6.58
C TYR A 554 -1.82 12.14 -6.49
N ALA A 555 -1.30 11.99 -5.27
CA ALA A 555 0.02 11.41 -5.03
C ALA A 555 0.10 9.88 -5.19
N SER A 556 -1.00 9.13 -5.09
CA SER A 556 -0.93 7.66 -4.97
C SER A 556 -2.06 6.83 -5.59
N GLY A 557 -3.06 7.46 -6.20
CA GLY A 557 -4.19 6.86 -6.92
C GLY A 557 -5.19 6.06 -6.07
N GLY A 558 -4.92 5.83 -4.78
CA GLY A 558 -5.88 5.18 -3.88
C GLY A 558 -7.06 6.10 -3.57
N ALA A 559 -8.27 5.58 -3.62
CA ALA A 559 -9.49 6.36 -3.40
C ALA A 559 -9.52 6.98 -1.98
N PRO A 560 -10.10 8.19 -1.81
CA PRO A 560 -10.35 8.81 -0.50
C PRO A 560 -11.10 7.90 0.49
N VAL A 561 -11.05 8.26 1.77
CA VAL A 561 -11.91 7.71 2.85
C VAL A 561 -12.97 8.71 3.33
N HIS A 562 -12.89 9.96 2.87
CA HIS A 562 -13.86 11.01 3.19
C HIS A 562 -15.21 10.68 2.54
N ARG A 563 -16.28 10.68 3.35
CA ARG A 563 -17.64 10.28 2.94
C ARG A 563 -18.13 11.07 1.74
N GLY A 564 -17.93 12.40 1.75
CA GLY A 564 -18.32 13.30 0.67
C GLY A 564 -17.45 13.24 -0.58
N LEU A 565 -16.55 12.25 -0.68
CA LEU A 565 -15.77 11.92 -1.88
C LEU A 565 -15.95 10.46 -2.34
N GLN A 566 -16.66 9.59 -1.60
CA GLN A 566 -16.81 8.16 -1.96
C GLN A 566 -17.51 7.99 -3.31
N ASP A 567 -18.57 8.75 -3.55
CA ASP A 567 -19.41 8.62 -4.75
C ASP A 567 -18.82 9.31 -6.00
N ILE A 568 -17.75 10.08 -5.85
CA ILE A 568 -17.23 11.01 -6.88
C ILE A 568 -16.23 10.32 -7.82
N GLY A 569 -16.42 9.02 -8.09
CA GLY A 569 -15.67 8.30 -9.12
C GLY A 569 -14.14 8.25 -8.90
N PHE A 570 -13.66 8.37 -7.67
CA PHE A 570 -12.22 8.34 -7.30
C PHE A 570 -11.57 6.94 -7.43
N SER A 571 -11.95 6.17 -8.43
CA SER A 571 -11.26 4.96 -8.89
C SER A 571 -11.00 5.13 -10.38
N ALA A 572 -9.90 4.57 -10.88
CA ALA A 572 -9.64 4.52 -12.32
C ALA A 572 -10.60 3.59 -13.09
N PHE A 573 -11.46 2.83 -12.39
CA PHE A 573 -12.42 1.90 -12.97
C PHE A 573 -13.78 1.97 -12.24
N PRO A 574 -14.47 3.14 -12.23
CA PRO A 574 -15.65 3.35 -11.40
C PRO A 574 -16.79 2.39 -11.80
N GLU A 575 -17.00 2.16 -13.09
CA GLU A 575 -17.98 1.19 -13.63
C GLU A 575 -17.72 -0.27 -13.21
N ALA A 576 -16.52 -0.59 -12.71
CA ALA A 576 -16.22 -1.93 -12.21
C ALA A 576 -16.62 -2.12 -10.73
N ILE A 577 -16.95 -1.05 -9.99
CA ILE A 577 -17.31 -1.08 -8.56
C ILE A 577 -18.68 -0.44 -8.24
N LYS A 578 -19.16 0.51 -9.05
CA LYS A 578 -20.40 1.26 -8.81
C LYS A 578 -21.59 0.31 -8.64
N GLY A 579 -22.37 0.52 -7.57
CA GLY A 579 -23.57 -0.26 -7.25
C GLY A 579 -23.31 -1.67 -6.68
N LYS A 580 -22.07 -2.14 -6.59
CA LYS A 580 -21.76 -3.47 -6.04
C LYS A 580 -21.67 -3.41 -4.52
N ARG A 581 -22.12 -4.49 -3.86
CA ARG A 581 -21.87 -4.67 -2.42
C ARG A 581 -20.38 -4.69 -2.14
N VAL A 582 -19.96 -3.97 -1.11
CA VAL A 582 -18.57 -3.88 -0.66
C VAL A 582 -18.33 -4.84 0.50
N ALA A 583 -17.19 -5.51 0.49
CA ALA A 583 -16.70 -6.32 1.60
C ALA A 583 -15.48 -5.62 2.22
N VAL A 584 -15.65 -4.97 3.37
CA VAL A 584 -14.58 -4.19 4.02
C VAL A 584 -13.79 -5.06 5.00
N ARG A 585 -12.46 -5.04 4.89
CA ARG A 585 -11.53 -5.57 5.91
C ARG A 585 -11.32 -4.53 7.03
N SER A 586 -11.87 -4.80 8.21
CA SER A 586 -11.50 -4.07 9.44
C SER A 586 -10.15 -4.54 10.01
N PRO A 587 -9.47 -3.74 10.85
CA PRO A 587 -8.33 -4.20 11.64
C PRO A 587 -8.70 -5.34 12.59
N GLU A 588 -9.89 -5.30 13.17
CA GLU A 588 -10.41 -6.32 14.08
C GLU A 588 -10.55 -7.69 13.37
N SER A 589 -10.88 -7.71 12.08
CA SER A 589 -10.91 -8.95 11.28
C SER A 589 -9.52 -9.59 11.05
N LEU A 590 -8.42 -8.87 11.30
CA LEU A 590 -7.07 -9.43 11.17
C LEU A 590 -6.60 -10.28 12.36
N ASP A 591 -7.36 -10.30 13.45
CA ASP A 591 -7.03 -11.10 14.63
C ASP A 591 -7.49 -12.57 14.43
N ASP A 592 -8.69 -12.92 14.91
CA ASP A 592 -9.13 -14.32 14.96
C ASP A 592 -9.69 -14.81 13.60
N GLU A 593 -10.52 -14.01 12.92
CA GLU A 593 -11.10 -14.35 11.61
C GLU A 593 -10.01 -14.59 10.55
N PHE A 594 -9.00 -13.72 10.48
CA PHE A 594 -7.89 -13.94 9.56
C PHE A 594 -7.07 -15.18 9.92
N THR A 595 -6.95 -15.53 11.19
CA THR A 595 -6.27 -16.77 11.59
C THR A 595 -7.00 -18.01 11.05
N LEU A 596 -8.33 -18.00 11.05
CA LEU A 596 -9.16 -19.08 10.48
C LEU A 596 -9.09 -19.09 8.93
N ALA A 597 -9.27 -17.94 8.29
CA ALA A 597 -9.20 -17.80 6.84
C ALA A 597 -7.81 -18.18 6.29
N LEU A 598 -6.74 -17.76 6.96
CA LEU A 598 -5.36 -18.07 6.60
C LEU A 598 -5.03 -19.56 6.79
N ARG A 599 -5.65 -20.25 7.76
CA ARG A 599 -5.50 -21.70 7.92
C ARG A 599 -6.08 -22.45 6.73
N ALA A 600 -7.31 -22.12 6.32
CA ALA A 600 -7.96 -22.71 5.14
C ALA A 600 -7.15 -22.42 3.86
N TRP A 601 -6.74 -21.17 3.66
CA TRP A 601 -5.91 -20.76 2.54
C TRP A 601 -4.57 -21.49 2.48
N ARG A 602 -3.83 -21.57 3.61
CA ARG A 602 -2.50 -22.21 3.64
C ARG A 602 -2.54 -23.70 3.38
N ALA A 603 -3.59 -24.40 3.82
CA ALA A 603 -3.77 -25.81 3.49
C ALA A 603 -3.87 -25.98 1.97
N ALA A 604 -4.85 -25.34 1.33
CA ALA A 604 -5.07 -25.44 -0.11
C ALA A 604 -3.88 -24.90 -0.95
N TRP A 605 -3.23 -23.82 -0.50
CA TRP A 605 -2.01 -23.30 -1.13
C TRP A 605 -0.87 -24.33 -1.09
N LYS A 606 -0.62 -24.96 0.08
CA LYS A 606 0.41 -25.99 0.23
C LYS A 606 0.11 -27.23 -0.61
N ASP A 607 -1.13 -27.69 -0.60
CA ASP A 607 -1.58 -28.86 -1.36
C ASP A 607 -1.47 -28.64 -2.88
N ALA A 608 -1.62 -27.40 -3.34
CA ALA A 608 -1.35 -26.98 -4.72
C ALA A 608 0.15 -26.81 -5.06
N GLY A 609 1.07 -27.26 -4.19
CA GLY A 609 2.54 -27.13 -4.36
C GLY A 609 3.10 -25.79 -3.90
N GLY A 610 2.27 -24.96 -3.27
CA GLY A 610 2.62 -23.62 -2.82
C GLY A 610 3.57 -23.63 -1.63
N GLN A 611 4.71 -23.00 -1.79
CA GLN A 611 5.64 -22.72 -0.72
C GLN A 611 5.02 -21.68 0.22
N VAL A 612 4.55 -22.12 1.39
CA VAL A 612 4.22 -21.23 2.51
C VAL A 612 5.54 -20.81 3.14
N GLU A 613 5.84 -19.51 3.18
CA GLU A 613 6.73 -19.05 4.25
C GLU A 613 5.98 -19.32 5.54
N GLU A 614 6.40 -20.33 6.30
CA GLU A 614 5.91 -20.52 7.66
C GLU A 614 6.06 -19.17 8.35
N ALA A 615 4.93 -18.56 8.72
CA ALA A 615 4.92 -17.36 9.54
C ALA A 615 5.53 -17.79 10.87
N SER A 616 6.84 -17.58 10.93
CA SER A 616 7.70 -18.28 11.84
C SER A 616 7.55 -17.62 13.19
N VAL A 617 6.55 -18.14 13.91
CA VAL A 617 6.36 -17.95 15.34
C VAL A 617 7.73 -18.19 15.94
N ALA A 618 8.38 -17.12 16.36
CA ALA A 618 9.81 -17.15 16.57
C ALA A 618 10.06 -18.01 17.79
N LYS A 619 10.48 -19.26 17.56
CA LYS A 619 10.73 -20.25 18.59
C LYS A 619 11.86 -19.69 19.44
N LYS A 620 11.56 -19.39 20.71
CA LYS A 620 12.58 -19.07 21.70
C LYS A 620 13.00 -20.38 22.36
N VAL A 621 14.27 -20.74 22.22
CA VAL A 621 14.83 -21.94 22.84
C VAL A 621 16.04 -21.54 23.69
N ALA A 622 16.04 -21.95 24.95
CA ALA A 622 17.21 -21.89 25.83
C ALA A 622 18.03 -23.18 25.62
N THR A 623 19.28 -23.05 25.17
CA THR A 623 20.12 -24.20 24.80
C THR A 623 21.61 -23.84 24.85
N LYS A 624 22.50 -24.81 24.71
CA LYS A 624 23.94 -24.56 24.51
C LYS A 624 24.27 -24.64 23.01
N LEU A 625 25.12 -23.75 22.53
CA LEU A 625 25.63 -23.80 21.16
C LEU A 625 26.47 -25.06 20.94
N SER A 626 26.00 -25.99 20.10
CA SER A 626 26.74 -27.21 19.76
C SER A 626 27.95 -26.89 18.88
N LYS A 627 27.80 -25.96 17.93
CA LYS A 627 28.89 -25.47 17.04
C LYS A 627 28.69 -24.00 16.66
N VAL A 628 29.79 -23.28 16.47
CA VAL A 628 29.81 -21.93 15.88
C VAL A 628 30.54 -22.00 14.55
N LEU A 629 29.84 -21.78 13.45
CA LEU A 629 30.30 -22.05 12.09
C LEU A 629 30.56 -20.76 11.29
N LYS A 630 31.48 -20.85 10.32
CA LYS A 630 31.77 -19.79 9.33
C LYS A 630 32.07 -18.41 9.95
N GLY A 631 32.70 -18.37 11.13
CA GLY A 631 33.00 -17.15 11.88
C GLY A 631 31.78 -16.51 12.56
N GLY A 632 30.89 -17.34 13.11
CA GLY A 632 29.64 -16.91 13.73
C GLY A 632 28.55 -16.51 12.73
N ARG A 633 28.70 -16.85 11.44
CA ARG A 633 27.65 -16.66 10.42
C ARG A 633 26.55 -17.71 10.49
N GLU A 634 26.85 -18.87 11.05
CA GLU A 634 25.91 -19.95 11.31
C GLU A 634 26.15 -20.50 12.72
N LEU A 635 25.09 -20.86 13.42
CA LEU A 635 25.14 -21.51 14.73
C LEU A 635 24.40 -22.83 14.67
N ALA A 636 24.89 -23.85 15.36
CA ALA A 636 24.18 -25.11 15.59
C ALA A 636 23.86 -25.29 17.07
N PHE A 637 22.73 -25.91 17.39
CA PHE A 637 22.28 -26.18 18.76
C PHE A 637 21.20 -27.27 18.81
N GLY A 638 21.07 -27.95 19.96
CA GLY A 638 20.05 -28.97 20.16
C GLY A 638 18.68 -28.39 20.53
N VAL A 639 17.61 -28.95 19.95
CA VAL A 639 16.21 -28.69 20.32
C VAL A 639 15.42 -30.01 20.25
N GLY A 640 14.81 -30.43 21.35
CA GLY A 640 13.95 -31.63 21.37
C GLY A 640 14.62 -32.93 20.90
N GLY A 641 15.95 -33.04 21.04
CA GLY A 641 16.73 -34.19 20.57
C GLY A 641 17.32 -34.06 19.15
N ALA A 642 16.92 -33.06 18.36
CA ALA A 642 17.46 -32.80 17.02
C ALA A 642 18.49 -31.64 17.02
N GLU A 643 19.52 -31.70 16.17
CA GLU A 643 20.40 -30.54 15.93
C GLU A 643 19.76 -29.59 14.91
N HIS A 644 19.48 -28.36 15.34
CA HIS A 644 19.07 -27.25 14.49
C HIS A 644 20.27 -26.37 14.12
N LYS A 645 20.19 -25.72 12.96
CA LYS A 645 21.16 -24.74 12.44
C LYS A 645 20.44 -23.44 12.09
N VAL A 646 21.06 -22.30 12.39
CA VAL A 646 20.53 -20.97 12.05
C VAL A 646 21.59 -20.07 11.45
N LYS A 647 21.16 -19.15 10.58
CA LYS A 647 21.98 -18.10 9.97
C LYS A 647 21.98 -16.85 10.85
N ILE A 648 23.10 -16.14 10.85
CA ILE A 648 23.34 -14.93 11.66
C ILE A 648 23.72 -13.76 10.76
N SER A 649 22.76 -12.84 10.58
CA SER A 649 22.97 -11.60 9.84
C SER A 649 23.63 -10.55 10.73
N GLY A 650 24.62 -9.84 10.18
CA GLY A 650 25.28 -8.74 10.89
C GLY A 650 24.41 -7.49 11.09
N SER A 651 23.28 -7.38 10.37
CA SER A 651 22.37 -6.22 10.42
C SER A 651 20.93 -6.55 10.83
N ARG A 652 20.54 -7.83 10.81
CA ARG A 652 19.17 -8.29 11.07
C ARG A 652 19.04 -9.21 12.29
N THR A 653 20.13 -9.80 12.78
CA THR A 653 20.14 -10.61 14.01
C THR A 653 20.66 -9.76 15.17
N GLN A 654 19.87 -9.63 16.24
CA GLN A 654 20.32 -8.98 17.47
C GLN A 654 21.13 -9.98 18.29
N ILE A 655 22.41 -9.68 18.54
CA ILE A 655 23.31 -10.56 19.31
C ILE A 655 23.69 -9.86 20.60
N VAL A 656 23.40 -10.52 21.72
CA VAL A 656 23.62 -9.99 23.07
C VAL A 656 24.44 -11.00 23.86
N VAL A 657 25.50 -10.56 24.54
CA VAL A 657 26.26 -11.38 25.50
C VAL A 657 26.31 -10.62 26.82
N LYS A 658 25.86 -11.26 27.92
CA LYS A 658 25.77 -10.64 29.26
C LYS A 658 25.08 -9.27 29.24
N GLY A 659 23.96 -9.17 28.52
CA GLY A 659 23.15 -7.94 28.38
C GLY A 659 23.71 -6.88 27.44
N LYS A 660 24.91 -7.05 26.86
CA LYS A 660 25.53 -6.05 25.95
C LYS A 660 25.44 -6.49 24.48
N PRO A 661 25.07 -5.62 23.53
CA PRO A 661 25.14 -5.92 22.11
C PRO A 661 26.57 -6.22 21.66
N VAL A 662 26.78 -7.31 20.93
CA VAL A 662 28.10 -7.73 20.43
C VAL A 662 28.06 -8.12 18.96
N ARG A 663 29.24 -8.31 18.35
CA ARG A 663 29.37 -8.84 16.99
C ARG A 663 29.35 -10.38 17.02
N ARG A 664 28.94 -10.99 15.90
CA ARG A 664 28.76 -12.45 15.77
C ARG A 664 30.01 -13.30 16.04
N ASN A 665 31.21 -12.72 15.89
CA ASN A 665 32.48 -13.36 16.21
C ASN A 665 32.77 -13.47 17.72
N SER A 666 31.97 -12.85 18.58
CA SER A 666 32.05 -13.01 20.04
C SER A 666 31.35 -14.28 20.55
N LEU A 667 30.55 -14.95 19.72
CA LEU A 667 29.87 -16.20 20.06
C LEU A 667 30.85 -17.38 20.02
N LYS A 668 30.78 -18.26 21.03
CA LYS A 668 31.61 -19.46 21.15
C LYS A 668 30.76 -20.71 21.38
N GLN A 669 31.26 -21.85 20.95
CA GLN A 669 30.68 -23.16 21.26
C GLN A 669 30.58 -23.36 22.77
N GLY A 670 29.53 -24.03 23.24
CA GLY A 670 29.25 -24.28 24.65
C GLY A 670 28.55 -23.13 25.40
N MET A 671 28.49 -21.92 24.83
CA MET A 671 27.73 -20.80 25.44
C MET A 671 26.26 -21.18 25.60
N ALA A 672 25.69 -20.88 26.78
CA ALA A 672 24.27 -21.00 27.05
C ALA A 672 23.55 -19.76 26.49
N CYS A 673 22.61 -19.98 25.58
CA CYS A 673 21.96 -18.93 24.80
C CYS A 673 20.44 -19.12 24.71
N ASP A 674 19.71 -18.03 24.87
CA ASP A 674 18.34 -17.86 24.41
C ASP A 674 18.36 -17.50 22.92
N ILE A 675 17.90 -18.42 22.08
CA ILE A 675 17.88 -18.25 20.62
C ILE A 675 16.44 -18.10 20.15
N THR A 676 16.13 -16.95 19.56
CA THR A 676 14.82 -16.63 18.98
C THR A 676 14.93 -16.73 17.46
N TYR A 677 14.42 -17.81 16.88
CA TYR A 677 14.62 -18.15 15.47
C TYR A 677 13.35 -18.72 14.83
N ALA A 678 13.37 -18.83 13.51
CA ALA A 678 12.16 -19.10 12.75
C ALA A 678 11.86 -20.61 12.56
N GLY A 679 12.91 -21.42 12.41
CA GLY A 679 12.89 -22.85 12.10
C GLY A 679 14.30 -23.33 11.76
N ASP A 680 14.49 -24.61 11.46
CA ASP A 680 15.81 -25.07 11.00
C ASP A 680 16.22 -24.38 9.68
N GLY A 681 17.52 -24.12 9.50
CA GLY A 681 18.11 -23.40 8.36
C GLY A 681 17.78 -21.90 8.26
N SER A 682 16.91 -21.39 9.13
CA SER A 682 16.39 -20.00 9.11
C SER A 682 17.36 -18.97 9.68
N GLU A 683 17.05 -17.68 9.53
CA GLU A 683 17.80 -16.61 10.19
C GLU A 683 17.31 -16.37 11.62
N ALA A 684 18.22 -16.31 12.58
CA ALA A 684 17.88 -15.96 13.96
C ALA A 684 17.54 -14.46 14.06
N LYS A 685 16.48 -14.14 14.81
CA LYS A 685 16.08 -12.77 15.14
C LYS A 685 16.88 -12.24 16.33
N ILE A 686 17.03 -13.06 17.38
CA ILE A 686 17.78 -12.73 18.60
C ILE A 686 18.64 -13.93 19.01
N VAL A 687 19.88 -13.67 19.44
CA VAL A 687 20.77 -14.63 20.11
C VAL A 687 21.30 -13.95 21.37
N ALA A 688 20.80 -14.34 22.54
CA ALA A 688 21.17 -13.76 23.83
C ALA A 688 21.90 -14.80 24.71
N CYS A 689 23.22 -14.69 24.82
CA CYS A 689 24.06 -15.63 25.55
C CYS A 689 24.57 -15.10 26.89
N LYS A 690 24.90 -16.01 27.81
CA LYS A 690 25.50 -15.73 29.12
C LYS A 690 27.01 -15.99 29.10
#